data_AF-A0A0D3JGQ7-F1
#
_entry.id   AF-A0A0D3JGQ7-F1
#
_cell.length_a   1.000
_cell.length_b   1.000
_cell.length_c   1.000
_cell.angle_alpha   90.00
_cell.angle_beta   90.00
_cell.angle_gamma   90.00
#
_symmetry.space_group_name_H-M   'P 1'
#
loop_
_entity.id
_entity.type
_entity.pdbx_description
1 polymer ?
#
loop_
_entity_poly.entity_id
_entity_poly.type
_entity_poly.pdbx_seq_one_letter_code
_entity_poly.pdbx_strand_id
1 'polypeptide(L)'
;MLALHLPIVAASCVESPLLQAPNLEPWEVTLLADCPTSALGDIRPFHLIWNAEDVNGSLAVLRRQAARDDFPGNMTERERRYFASVQVLNGEPTPPTTDDAVAATRAARFAAYRAAVSALAGAFPDDPTAGSFVPFATLALGSVGSCASVGGPECDAYAQQARELAAAAYARNRNFPGTIHYGMHAHDYPNGSVYNDGLEYARQYPATVRDACHSLHMPSHISDRAGQWRDAAAANGASVAAADAFARLPGALGDRGGLINTSRGFGFAFNAGNLYHSLEFEAYELLQQCKIDDARDRLTRMGYAAGQALRLLPEGEPDSAAAPDAFAGDLGGAWYNATAYLQWQMRMRARQALWPLLTELMGNAAPPLETALDWRSLPSEAVPPPLSWSGRTVSDHSFYSPFSEASWHHAAAMGALMRIHQRGVPLPYVPDDEPITSVCSSADGCIAERVALALEVIGVAEAHYIGTGHAYEAAGAAVLALQVRAMVNLTRGDAAAALAAAAAARKLEEHANRVLLRPSSTTLLSLPAVALHGALLLMMRSSSNDGDGAADAADAFGACLAPSAKPQMPLCLLGLARAKKALGDAFAANRSYAALLEVWDGSQCVGAVAEARANVGPSPGRAGSRRSFTVPCDFSMGLQSSDVTHIT
;
A
#
# COMPACT_ATOMS: atom_id res chain seq x y z
N MET A 1 -17.47 -5.54 25.93
CA MET A 1 -17.97 -4.28 25.33
C MET A 1 -16.88 -3.48 24.64
N LEU A 2 -15.70 -3.25 25.23
CA LEU A 2 -14.50 -2.86 24.46
C LEU A 2 -14.23 -3.87 23.33
N ALA A 3 -14.54 -5.15 23.59
CA ALA A 3 -14.65 -6.23 22.61
C ALA A 3 -15.52 -5.98 21.37
N LEU A 4 -16.51 -5.10 21.46
CA LEU A 4 -17.37 -4.70 20.35
C LEU A 4 -16.88 -3.37 19.77
N HIS A 5 -16.37 -2.48 20.62
CA HIS A 5 -15.77 -1.21 20.20
C HIS A 5 -14.54 -1.42 19.29
N LEU A 6 -13.65 -2.37 19.62
CA LEU A 6 -12.41 -2.60 18.87
C LEU A 6 -12.64 -3.14 17.45
N PRO A 7 -13.44 -4.19 17.22
CA PRO A 7 -13.72 -4.68 15.87
C PRO A 7 -14.57 -3.72 15.03
N ILE A 8 -15.45 -2.94 15.66
CA ILE A 8 -16.32 -1.98 14.98
C ILE A 8 -15.57 -0.69 14.61
N VAL A 9 -14.45 -0.38 15.25
CA VAL A 9 -13.78 0.93 15.11
C VAL A 9 -12.34 0.83 14.61
N ALA A 10 -11.68 -0.32 14.78
CA ALA A 10 -10.24 -0.49 14.54
C ALA A 10 -9.89 -1.73 13.69
N ALA A 11 -10.75 -2.07 12.72
CA ALA A 11 -10.60 -3.22 11.82
C ALA A 11 -10.60 -4.60 12.53
N SER A 12 -10.35 -5.69 11.79
CA SER A 12 -10.52 -7.07 12.27
C SER A 12 -9.69 -7.35 13.54
N CYS A 13 -10.04 -8.38 14.34
CA CYS A 13 -9.25 -8.73 15.55
C CYS A 13 -7.81 -9.18 15.26
N VAL A 14 -7.34 -9.20 14.02
CA VAL A 14 -5.92 -9.47 13.71
C VAL A 14 -5.17 -8.18 13.41
N GLU A 15 -5.90 -7.08 13.20
CA GLU A 15 -5.35 -5.77 12.86
C GLU A 15 -5.33 -4.81 14.05
N SER A 16 -6.14 -5.05 15.07
CA SER A 16 -6.26 -4.12 16.20
C SER A 16 -4.93 -3.97 16.97
N PRO A 17 -4.43 -2.73 17.14
CA PRO A 17 -3.19 -2.50 17.89
C PRO A 17 -3.32 -2.81 19.38
N LEU A 18 -4.55 -2.90 19.88
CA LEU A 18 -4.85 -3.05 21.30
C LEU A 18 -4.88 -4.50 21.78
N LEU A 19 -4.78 -5.46 20.86
CA LEU A 19 -4.84 -6.91 21.13
C LEU A 19 -3.67 -7.43 21.99
N GLN A 20 -2.60 -6.63 22.16
CA GLN A 20 -1.41 -7.01 22.92
C GLN A 20 -0.98 -5.94 23.93
N ALA A 21 -1.92 -5.07 24.35
CA ALA A 21 -1.62 -4.10 25.38
C ALA A 21 -1.24 -4.81 26.70
N PRO A 22 -0.16 -4.41 27.40
CA PRO A 22 0.06 -4.91 28.75
C PRO A 22 -1.12 -4.50 29.63
N ASN A 23 -1.61 -5.44 30.46
CA ASN A 23 -2.80 -5.31 31.32
C ASN A 23 -4.16 -5.45 30.63
N LEU A 24 -4.27 -6.27 29.58
CA LEU A 24 -5.58 -6.71 29.12
C LEU A 24 -6.30 -7.46 30.24
N GLU A 25 -7.56 -7.07 30.47
CA GLU A 25 -8.45 -7.74 31.40
C GLU A 25 -8.70 -9.18 30.94
N PRO A 26 -8.93 -10.15 31.85
CA PRO A 26 -9.08 -11.57 31.48
C PRO A 26 -10.14 -11.85 30.40
N TRP A 27 -11.19 -11.02 30.31
CA TRP A 27 -12.23 -11.13 29.30
C TRP A 27 -11.81 -10.59 27.92
N GLU A 28 -10.85 -9.65 27.85
CA GLU A 28 -10.25 -9.17 26.59
C GLU A 28 -9.38 -10.28 25.98
N VAL A 29 -8.69 -11.04 26.82
CA VAL A 29 -7.94 -12.25 26.41
C VAL A 29 -8.88 -13.35 25.89
N THR A 30 -10.07 -13.51 26.47
CA THR A 30 -11.06 -14.49 25.98
C THR A 30 -11.63 -14.10 24.62
N LEU A 31 -11.90 -12.82 24.38
CA LEU A 31 -12.35 -12.33 23.07
C LEU A 31 -11.36 -12.63 21.94
N LEU A 32 -10.06 -12.52 22.24
CA LEU A 32 -8.98 -12.83 21.29
C LEU A 32 -8.96 -14.30 20.90
N ALA A 33 -9.25 -15.19 21.84
CA ALA A 33 -9.29 -16.63 21.62
C ALA A 33 -10.48 -17.05 20.74
N ASP A 34 -11.64 -16.40 20.91
CA ASP A 34 -12.87 -16.72 20.18
C ASP A 34 -12.98 -16.00 18.82
N CYS A 35 -12.14 -14.99 18.57
CA CYS A 35 -12.30 -14.13 17.39
C CYS A 35 -12.36 -14.85 16.03
N PRO A 36 -11.54 -15.89 15.75
CA PRO A 36 -11.59 -16.62 14.48
C PRO A 36 -12.93 -17.31 14.19
N THR A 37 -13.70 -17.58 15.24
CA THR A 37 -14.98 -18.33 15.17
C THR A 37 -16.19 -17.48 15.55
N SER A 38 -15.96 -16.24 16.00
CA SER A 38 -17.01 -15.35 16.46
C SER A 38 -17.66 -14.61 15.29
N ALA A 39 -18.94 -14.28 15.42
CA ALA A 39 -19.63 -13.34 14.52
C ALA A 39 -19.00 -11.92 14.51
N LEU A 40 -17.97 -11.66 15.32
CA LEU A 40 -17.16 -10.43 15.35
C LEU A 40 -15.93 -10.52 14.43
N GLY A 41 -15.46 -11.74 14.11
CA GLY A 41 -14.44 -11.99 13.08
C GLY A 41 -14.96 -11.78 11.65
N ASP A 42 -16.28 -11.68 11.50
CA ASP A 42 -17.01 -11.43 10.25
C ASP A 42 -17.35 -9.95 10.02
N ILE A 43 -16.90 -9.04 10.90
CA ILE A 43 -17.12 -7.60 10.74
C ILE A 43 -16.18 -7.10 9.64
N ARG A 44 -16.77 -6.67 8.51
CA ARG A 44 -16.05 -6.01 7.42
C ARG A 44 -15.31 -4.78 7.98
N PRO A 45 -14.07 -4.51 7.54
CA PRO A 45 -13.20 -3.56 8.21
C PRO A 45 -13.81 -2.15 8.23
N PHE A 46 -14.13 -1.67 9.43
CA PHE A 46 -14.25 -0.25 9.71
C PHE A 46 -12.85 0.32 9.84
N HIS A 47 -12.40 1.06 8.84
CA HIS A 47 -11.12 1.74 8.86
C HIS A 47 -11.35 3.24 8.67
N LEU A 48 -11.54 3.95 9.79
CA LEU A 48 -11.99 5.34 9.79
C LEU A 48 -11.03 6.29 9.05
N ILE A 49 -9.72 6.09 9.17
CA ILE A 49 -8.71 6.91 8.45
C ILE A 49 -8.80 6.72 6.92
N TRP A 50 -9.30 5.57 6.45
CA TRP A 50 -9.39 5.24 5.01
C TRP A 50 -10.82 5.26 4.48
N ASN A 51 -11.78 5.75 5.26
CA ASN A 51 -13.19 5.88 4.87
C ASN A 51 -13.85 4.55 4.46
N ALA A 52 -13.33 3.41 4.95
CA ALA A 52 -13.97 2.11 4.82
C ALA A 52 -14.92 1.91 6.00
N GLU A 53 -16.22 1.79 5.73
CA GLU A 53 -17.26 1.68 6.76
C GLU A 53 -18.29 0.63 6.35
N ASP A 54 -18.66 -0.27 7.26
CA ASP A 54 -19.80 -1.17 7.10
C ASP A 54 -20.86 -0.89 8.17
N VAL A 55 -21.54 0.25 8.00
CA VAL A 55 -22.53 0.75 8.97
C VAL A 55 -23.62 -0.28 9.25
N ASN A 56 -24.10 -0.97 8.21
CA ASN A 56 -25.13 -1.99 8.35
C ASN A 56 -24.61 -3.21 9.13
N GLY A 57 -23.40 -3.69 8.83
CA GLY A 57 -22.77 -4.78 9.57
C GLY A 57 -22.52 -4.43 11.04
N SER A 58 -22.01 -3.23 11.30
CA SER A 58 -21.81 -2.69 12.65
C SER A 58 -23.11 -2.56 13.43
N LEU A 59 -24.18 -2.02 12.83
CA LEU A 59 -25.50 -1.96 13.46
C LEU A 59 -26.09 -3.35 13.73
N ALA A 60 -25.86 -4.32 12.85
CA ALA A 60 -26.29 -5.69 13.09
C ALA A 60 -25.63 -6.27 14.34
N VAL A 61 -24.33 -6.00 14.55
CA VAL A 61 -23.60 -6.37 15.77
C VAL A 61 -24.19 -5.67 17.00
N LEU A 62 -24.40 -4.36 16.93
CA LEU A 62 -24.98 -3.58 18.04
C LEU A 62 -26.38 -4.07 18.41
N ARG A 63 -27.23 -4.34 17.42
CA ARG A 63 -28.60 -4.85 17.62
C ARG A 63 -28.61 -6.25 18.20
N ARG A 64 -27.76 -7.16 17.70
CA ARG A 64 -27.62 -8.52 18.27
C ARG A 64 -27.22 -8.46 19.73
N GLN A 65 -26.30 -7.56 20.08
CA GLN A 65 -25.87 -7.39 21.46
C GLN A 65 -26.99 -6.79 22.33
N ALA A 66 -27.69 -5.78 21.82
CA ALA A 66 -28.81 -5.14 22.52
C ALA A 66 -30.01 -6.06 22.73
N ALA A 67 -30.15 -7.11 21.91
CA ALA A 67 -31.21 -8.11 21.99
C ALA A 67 -30.95 -9.22 23.01
N ARG A 68 -29.78 -9.26 23.66
CA ARG A 68 -29.50 -10.26 24.70
C ARG A 68 -30.22 -9.90 26.00
N ASP A 69 -30.78 -10.89 26.67
CA ASP A 69 -31.49 -10.71 27.96
C ASP A 69 -30.61 -10.13 29.07
N ASP A 70 -29.28 -10.29 28.95
CA ASP A 70 -28.28 -9.77 29.86
C ASP A 70 -27.75 -8.38 29.49
N PHE A 71 -28.34 -7.69 28.50
CA PHE A 71 -27.92 -6.35 28.06
C PHE A 71 -28.74 -5.22 28.73
N PRO A 72 -28.11 -4.09 29.14
CA PRO A 72 -26.68 -3.84 29.14
C PRO A 72 -25.94 -4.52 30.30
N GLY A 73 -26.63 -5.29 31.15
CA GLY A 73 -26.06 -5.98 32.28
C GLY A 73 -25.46 -5.02 33.30
N ASN A 74 -24.38 -5.44 33.97
CA ASN A 74 -23.64 -4.61 34.95
C ASN A 74 -22.54 -3.76 34.29
N MET A 75 -22.79 -3.16 33.12
CA MET A 75 -21.80 -2.26 32.51
C MET A 75 -21.38 -1.16 33.48
N THR A 76 -20.09 -0.90 33.55
CA THR A 76 -19.54 0.30 34.17
C THR A 76 -19.90 1.55 33.37
N GLU A 77 -19.77 2.72 33.97
CA GLU A 77 -19.95 3.98 33.24
C GLU A 77 -19.00 4.09 32.04
N ARG A 78 -17.75 3.64 32.23
CA ARG A 78 -16.73 3.58 31.19
C ARG A 78 -17.20 2.78 29.97
N GLU A 79 -17.68 1.56 30.19
CA GLU A 79 -18.15 0.68 29.12
C GLU A 79 -19.39 1.22 28.40
N ARG A 80 -20.33 1.84 29.14
CA ARG A 80 -21.48 2.51 28.53
C ARG A 80 -21.07 3.62 27.58
N ARG A 81 -20.04 4.40 27.93
CA ARG A 81 -19.53 5.49 27.09
C ARG A 81 -18.79 4.98 25.85
N TYR A 82 -18.03 3.88 25.96
CA TYR A 82 -17.49 3.20 24.78
C TYR A 82 -18.59 2.72 23.84
N PHE A 83 -19.62 2.06 24.38
CA PHE A 83 -20.76 1.61 23.58
C PHE A 83 -21.47 2.79 22.89
N ALA A 84 -21.77 3.86 23.65
CA ALA A 84 -22.40 5.06 23.12
C ALA A 84 -21.58 5.73 22.00
N SER A 85 -20.25 5.77 22.12
CA SER A 85 -19.41 6.35 21.06
C SER A 85 -19.50 5.57 19.74
N VAL A 86 -19.66 4.23 19.77
CA VAL A 86 -19.92 3.44 18.56
C VAL A 86 -21.31 3.70 17.99
N GLN A 87 -22.34 3.82 18.83
CA GLN A 87 -23.69 4.16 18.36
C GLN A 87 -23.68 5.49 17.59
N VAL A 88 -23.00 6.50 18.14
CA VAL A 88 -22.83 7.81 17.52
C VAL A 88 -22.03 7.72 16.20
N LEU A 89 -20.96 6.92 16.16
CA LEU A 89 -20.20 6.68 14.93
C LEU A 89 -21.08 6.10 13.80
N ASN A 90 -22.06 5.28 14.15
CA ASN A 90 -23.00 4.71 13.17
C ASN A 90 -24.19 5.63 12.84
N GLY A 91 -24.31 6.77 13.50
CA GLY A 91 -25.38 7.74 13.26
C GLY A 91 -26.67 7.44 14.02
N GLU A 92 -26.64 6.62 15.07
CA GLU A 92 -27.82 6.44 15.93
C GLU A 92 -28.26 7.78 16.57
N PRO A 93 -29.58 7.99 16.77
CA PRO A 93 -30.67 7.02 16.64
C PRO A 93 -31.22 6.83 15.21
N THR A 94 -30.74 7.60 14.23
CA THR A 94 -31.22 7.57 12.84
C THR A 94 -30.07 7.24 11.89
N PRO A 95 -29.54 5.99 11.92
CA PRO A 95 -28.41 5.61 11.10
C PRO A 95 -28.76 5.64 9.60
N PRO A 96 -27.80 5.98 8.73
CA PRO A 96 -28.01 5.89 7.28
C PRO A 96 -28.14 4.42 6.86
N THR A 97 -29.01 4.16 5.87
CA THR A 97 -29.32 2.80 5.40
C THR A 97 -28.86 2.53 3.96
N THR A 98 -28.38 3.54 3.25
CA THR A 98 -27.84 3.43 1.88
C THR A 98 -26.40 3.93 1.85
N ASP A 99 -25.60 3.45 0.90
CA ASP A 99 -24.19 3.83 0.76
C ASP A 99 -24.02 5.33 0.47
N ASP A 100 -24.91 5.93 -0.32
CA ASP A 100 -24.94 7.38 -0.54
C ASP A 100 -25.19 8.16 0.77
N ALA A 101 -26.11 7.67 1.61
CA ALA A 101 -26.38 8.30 2.90
C ALA A 101 -25.22 8.11 3.89
N VAL A 102 -24.55 6.95 3.84
CA VAL A 102 -23.32 6.67 4.61
C VAL A 102 -22.24 7.68 4.22
N ALA A 103 -21.98 7.84 2.93
CA ALA A 103 -21.00 8.80 2.42
C ALA A 103 -21.36 10.25 2.77
N ALA A 104 -22.61 10.65 2.58
CA ALA A 104 -23.09 12.02 2.83
C ALA A 104 -23.04 12.41 4.32
N THR A 105 -23.24 11.45 5.24
CA THR A 105 -23.28 11.71 6.69
C THR A 105 -21.94 11.48 7.38
N ARG A 106 -20.95 10.89 6.71
CA ARG A 106 -19.64 10.50 7.25
C ARG A 106 -18.97 11.59 8.10
N ALA A 107 -18.84 12.80 7.56
CA ALA A 107 -18.19 13.91 8.27
C ALA A 107 -18.89 14.26 9.59
N ALA A 108 -20.22 14.32 9.61
CA ALA A 108 -20.99 14.62 10.80
C ALA A 108 -20.84 13.51 11.86
N ARG A 109 -20.87 12.24 11.43
CA ARG A 109 -20.70 11.09 12.34
C ARG A 109 -19.30 11.03 12.93
N PHE A 110 -18.25 11.30 12.15
CA PHE A 110 -16.88 11.32 12.64
C PHE A 110 -16.64 12.47 13.63
N ALA A 111 -17.24 13.64 13.38
CA ALA A 111 -17.20 14.75 14.34
C ALA A 111 -17.89 14.38 15.65
N ALA A 112 -19.05 13.73 15.58
CA ALA A 112 -19.78 13.26 16.76
C ALA A 112 -19.04 12.14 17.50
N TYR A 113 -18.41 11.20 16.77
CA TYR A 113 -17.54 10.17 17.34
C TYR A 113 -16.35 10.79 18.07
N ARG A 114 -15.65 11.74 17.45
CA ARG A 114 -14.54 12.50 18.08
C ARG A 114 -14.97 13.15 19.38
N ALA A 115 -16.14 13.80 19.40
CA ALA A 115 -16.68 14.41 20.61
C ALA A 115 -16.96 13.36 21.71
N ALA A 116 -17.54 12.21 21.35
CA ALA A 116 -17.85 11.14 22.28
C ALA A 116 -16.58 10.53 22.91
N VAL A 117 -15.55 10.21 22.12
CA VAL A 117 -14.29 9.66 22.64
C VAL A 117 -13.47 10.69 23.42
N SER A 118 -13.57 11.97 23.06
CA SER A 118 -12.95 13.06 23.84
C SER A 118 -13.59 13.20 25.22
N ALA A 119 -14.93 13.13 25.29
CA ALA A 119 -15.65 13.17 26.56
C ALA A 119 -15.36 11.92 27.42
N LEU A 120 -15.22 10.75 26.80
CA LEU A 120 -14.81 9.52 27.47
C LEU A 120 -13.38 9.65 28.05
N ALA A 121 -12.41 10.09 27.25
CA ALA A 121 -11.03 10.29 27.72
C ALA A 121 -10.94 11.35 28.84
N GLY A 122 -11.79 12.38 28.80
CA GLY A 122 -11.89 13.37 29.88
C GLY A 122 -12.46 12.80 31.18
N ALA A 123 -13.44 11.90 31.09
CA ALA A 123 -14.04 11.23 32.26
C ALA A 123 -13.13 10.14 32.86
N PHE A 124 -12.27 9.53 32.05
CA PHE A 124 -11.34 8.47 32.45
C PHE A 124 -9.90 8.81 32.00
N PRO A 125 -9.26 9.81 32.63
CA PRO A 125 -7.94 10.31 32.20
C PRO A 125 -6.80 9.29 32.33
N ASP A 126 -6.98 8.27 33.16
CA ASP A 126 -6.04 7.17 33.38
C ASP A 126 -6.29 5.97 32.44
N ASP A 127 -7.33 6.02 31.59
CA ASP A 127 -7.60 4.99 30.59
C ASP A 127 -6.78 5.27 29.31
N PRO A 128 -5.72 4.50 29.04
CA PRO A 128 -4.87 4.74 27.88
C PRO A 128 -5.59 4.41 26.56
N THR A 129 -6.56 3.48 26.56
CA THR A 129 -7.37 3.16 25.39
C THR A 129 -8.23 4.36 25.00
N ALA A 130 -8.94 4.95 25.96
CA ALA A 130 -9.74 6.15 25.74
C ALA A 130 -8.86 7.30 25.22
N GLY A 131 -7.69 7.50 25.85
CA GLY A 131 -6.71 8.50 25.42
C GLY A 131 -6.22 8.31 23.99
N SER A 132 -6.06 7.05 23.54
CA SER A 132 -5.60 6.74 22.18
C SER A 132 -6.67 6.95 21.10
N PHE A 133 -7.96 6.83 21.42
CA PHE A 133 -9.03 7.08 20.45
C PHE A 133 -9.24 8.56 20.11
N VAL A 134 -8.77 9.48 20.95
CA VAL A 134 -8.87 10.91 20.67
C VAL A 134 -8.01 11.32 19.45
N PRO A 135 -6.69 11.05 19.38
CA PRO A 135 -5.90 11.33 18.18
C PRO A 135 -6.41 10.53 16.97
N PHE A 136 -6.84 9.28 17.15
CA PHE A 136 -7.44 8.48 16.08
C PHE A 136 -8.69 9.12 15.46
N ALA A 137 -9.68 9.48 16.28
CA ALA A 137 -10.90 10.14 15.80
C ALA A 137 -10.62 11.52 15.20
N THR A 138 -9.57 12.19 15.65
CA THR A 138 -9.12 13.46 15.07
C THR A 138 -8.52 13.26 13.68
N LEU A 139 -7.69 12.22 13.48
CA LEU A 139 -7.19 11.85 12.15
C LEU A 139 -8.32 11.47 11.20
N ALA A 140 -9.26 10.65 11.67
CA ALA A 140 -10.42 10.25 10.89
C ALA A 140 -11.25 11.46 10.44
N LEU A 141 -11.51 12.42 11.33
CA LEU A 141 -12.20 13.65 10.94
C LEU A 141 -11.40 14.47 9.91
N GLY A 142 -10.07 14.45 10.00
CA GLY A 142 -9.17 15.05 9.02
C GLY A 142 -9.07 14.30 7.69
N SER A 143 -9.74 13.16 7.51
CA SER A 143 -9.73 12.35 6.27
C SER A 143 -11.08 12.34 5.52
N VAL A 144 -12.06 13.14 5.93
CA VAL A 144 -13.43 13.14 5.39
C VAL A 144 -13.88 14.52 4.91
N GLY A 145 -14.98 14.57 4.15
CA GLY A 145 -15.52 15.82 3.62
C GLY A 145 -14.55 16.49 2.62
N SER A 146 -14.36 17.81 2.74
CA SER A 146 -13.40 18.56 1.92
C SER A 146 -11.96 18.07 2.07
N CYS A 147 -11.61 17.48 3.22
CA CYS A 147 -10.28 16.91 3.43
C CYS A 147 -10.03 15.64 2.59
N ALA A 148 -11.09 14.91 2.21
CA ALA A 148 -10.95 13.74 1.35
C ALA A 148 -10.69 14.08 -0.12
N SER A 149 -11.06 15.29 -0.56
CA SER A 149 -11.15 15.68 -1.98
C SER A 149 -10.27 16.86 -2.38
N VAL A 150 -10.14 17.87 -1.52
CA VAL A 150 -9.45 19.15 -1.82
C VAL A 150 -8.31 19.43 -0.85
N GLY A 151 -8.32 18.82 0.35
CA GLY A 151 -7.36 19.14 1.41
C GLY A 151 -7.51 20.59 1.91
N GLY A 152 -6.44 21.16 2.46
CA GLY A 152 -6.36 22.56 2.85
C GLY A 152 -6.06 22.80 4.33
N PRO A 153 -6.03 24.08 4.76
CA PRO A 153 -5.53 24.47 6.09
C PRO A 153 -6.30 23.84 7.27
N GLU A 154 -7.60 23.59 7.10
CA GLU A 154 -8.40 22.91 8.13
C GLU A 154 -7.95 21.45 8.33
N CYS A 155 -7.64 20.76 7.23
CA CYS A 155 -7.16 19.38 7.24
C CYS A 155 -5.77 19.28 7.86
N ASP A 156 -4.88 20.23 7.52
CA ASP A 156 -3.58 20.37 8.15
C ASP A 156 -3.70 20.61 9.67
N ALA A 157 -4.69 21.40 10.10
CA ALA A 157 -4.96 21.66 11.50
C ALA A 157 -5.45 20.40 12.25
N TYR A 158 -6.30 19.57 11.65
CA TYR A 158 -6.68 18.27 12.24
C TYR A 158 -5.48 17.33 12.37
N ALA A 159 -4.65 17.23 11.33
CA ALA A 159 -3.43 16.41 11.37
C ALA A 159 -2.47 16.90 12.47
N GLN A 160 -2.30 18.21 12.61
CA GLN A 160 -1.48 18.82 13.66
C GLN A 160 -2.05 18.55 15.06
N GLN A 161 -3.35 18.73 15.25
CA GLN A 161 -4.03 18.44 16.51
C GLN A 161 -3.87 16.96 16.89
N ALA A 162 -4.00 16.04 15.93
CA ALA A 162 -3.79 14.62 16.18
C ALA A 162 -2.36 14.30 16.63
N ARG A 163 -1.33 14.93 16.04
CA ARG A 163 0.07 14.78 16.48
C ARG A 163 0.28 15.26 17.91
N GLU A 164 -0.27 16.41 18.27
CA GLU A 164 -0.19 16.97 19.62
C GLU A 164 -0.86 16.06 20.66
N LEU A 165 -2.05 15.55 20.34
CA LEU A 165 -2.79 14.59 21.16
C LEU A 165 -2.03 13.27 21.32
N ALA A 166 -1.47 12.74 20.23
CA ALA A 166 -0.67 11.52 20.26
C ALA A 166 0.60 11.71 21.10
N ALA A 167 1.31 12.83 20.95
CA ALA A 167 2.48 13.16 21.75
C ALA A 167 2.16 13.28 23.24
N ALA A 168 1.04 13.92 23.59
CA ALA A 168 0.59 14.03 24.97
C ALA A 168 0.23 12.66 25.58
N ALA A 169 -0.45 11.79 24.83
CA ALA A 169 -0.76 10.43 25.26
C ALA A 169 0.53 9.59 25.42
N TYR A 170 1.47 9.74 24.49
CA TYR A 170 2.74 9.00 24.49
C TYR A 170 3.64 9.41 25.66
N ALA A 171 3.63 10.69 26.03
CA ALA A 171 4.35 11.18 27.20
C ALA A 171 3.83 10.57 28.52
N ARG A 172 2.54 10.23 28.60
CA ARG A 172 1.94 9.57 29.77
C ARG A 172 2.26 8.08 29.82
N ASN A 173 2.17 7.39 28.68
CA ASN A 173 2.50 5.97 28.56
C ASN A 173 3.15 5.66 27.22
N ARG A 174 4.49 5.59 27.23
CA ARG A 174 5.32 5.32 26.04
C ARG A 174 5.20 3.90 25.49
N ASN A 175 4.62 2.99 26.28
CA ASN A 175 4.50 1.57 25.93
C ASN A 175 3.06 1.19 25.59
N PHE A 176 2.15 2.15 25.41
CA PHE A 176 0.78 1.82 25.05
C PHE A 176 0.63 1.64 23.53
N PRO A 177 0.32 0.44 23.03
CA PRO A 177 0.29 0.16 21.59
C PRO A 177 -0.60 1.10 20.78
N GLY A 178 -1.83 1.39 21.25
CA GLY A 178 -2.77 2.24 20.52
C GLY A 178 -2.23 3.65 20.29
N THR A 179 -1.58 4.22 21.30
CA THR A 179 -0.95 5.54 21.18
C THR A 179 0.22 5.53 20.20
N ILE A 180 1.06 4.49 20.24
CA ILE A 180 2.18 4.37 19.32
C ILE A 180 1.68 4.21 17.88
N HIS A 181 0.66 3.37 17.69
CA HIS A 181 0.03 3.11 16.40
C HIS A 181 -0.58 4.37 15.78
N TYR A 182 -1.48 5.05 16.50
CA TYR A 182 -2.11 6.27 16.00
C TYR A 182 -1.12 7.44 15.94
N GLY A 183 -0.07 7.40 16.76
CA GLY A 183 1.10 8.26 16.63
C GLY A 183 1.78 8.09 15.27
N MET A 184 2.06 6.86 14.82
CA MET A 184 2.62 6.64 13.49
C MET A 184 1.69 7.15 12.38
N HIS A 185 0.37 6.86 12.44
CA HIS A 185 -0.56 7.41 11.44
C HIS A 185 -0.58 8.95 11.41
N ALA A 186 -0.46 9.61 12.57
CA ALA A 186 -0.39 11.07 12.64
C ALA A 186 0.89 11.66 12.02
N HIS A 187 1.93 10.83 11.83
CA HIS A 187 3.23 11.23 11.28
C HIS A 187 3.52 10.62 9.89
N ASP A 188 2.65 9.78 9.33
CA ASP A 188 2.81 9.21 7.99
C ASP A 188 2.38 10.21 6.90
N TYR A 189 3.12 11.31 6.81
CA TYR A 189 2.94 12.36 5.82
C TYR A 189 4.22 12.57 5.02
N PRO A 190 4.13 13.01 3.75
CA PRO A 190 5.31 13.26 2.93
C PRO A 190 6.16 14.44 3.42
N ASN A 191 5.89 15.08 4.56
CA ASN A 191 6.70 16.17 5.09
C ASN A 191 7.88 15.66 5.93
N GLY A 192 9.10 16.07 5.54
CA GLY A 192 10.37 15.79 6.21
C GLY A 192 10.36 15.87 7.73
N SER A 193 9.85 16.97 8.28
CA SER A 193 9.78 17.15 9.73
C SER A 193 8.81 16.16 10.36
N VAL A 194 7.66 15.96 9.71
CA VAL A 194 6.56 15.17 10.25
C VAL A 194 6.92 13.69 10.37
N TYR A 195 7.42 13.04 9.32
CA TYR A 195 7.77 11.62 9.45
C TYR A 195 9.00 11.38 10.33
N ASN A 196 9.91 12.37 10.45
CA ASN A 196 11.06 12.23 11.34
C ASN A 196 10.64 12.20 12.82
N ASP A 197 9.64 12.98 13.21
CA ASP A 197 9.02 12.89 14.53
C ASP A 197 8.30 11.54 14.73
N GLY A 198 7.81 10.95 13.63
CA GLY A 198 7.24 9.60 13.58
C GLY A 198 8.22 8.45 13.88
N LEU A 199 9.53 8.67 13.69
CA LEU A 199 10.54 7.61 13.83
C LEU A 199 10.66 7.07 15.27
N GLU A 200 10.36 7.88 16.28
CA GLU A 200 10.36 7.41 17.67
C GLU A 200 9.29 6.34 17.88
N TYR A 201 8.08 6.57 17.37
CA TYR A 201 6.99 5.60 17.44
C TYR A 201 7.32 4.32 16.68
N ALA A 202 7.82 4.43 15.45
CA ALA A 202 8.21 3.28 14.62
C ALA A 202 9.29 2.41 15.28
N ARG A 203 10.24 3.02 16.01
CA ARG A 203 11.27 2.28 16.77
C ARG A 203 10.73 1.61 18.02
N GLN A 204 9.79 2.24 18.72
CA GLN A 204 9.24 1.74 19.97
C GLN A 204 8.23 0.60 19.74
N TYR A 205 7.52 0.62 18.61
CA TYR A 205 6.38 -0.26 18.38
C TYR A 205 6.72 -1.77 18.40
N PRO A 206 7.80 -2.25 17.73
CA PRO A 206 8.17 -3.67 17.75
C PRO A 206 8.62 -4.18 19.13
N ALA A 207 8.99 -3.28 20.06
CA ALA A 207 9.30 -3.66 21.43
C ALA A 207 8.03 -3.94 22.27
N THR A 208 6.87 -3.45 21.80
CA THR A 208 5.59 -3.47 22.52
C THR A 208 4.62 -4.50 21.93
N VAL A 209 4.63 -4.70 20.61
CA VAL A 209 3.74 -5.62 19.90
C VAL A 209 4.58 -6.68 19.18
N ARG A 210 4.18 -7.95 19.31
CA ARG A 210 4.96 -9.11 18.83
C ARG A 210 4.27 -10.00 17.82
N ASP A 211 2.93 -10.10 17.84
CA ASP A 211 2.23 -11.11 17.00
C ASP A 211 1.04 -10.53 16.20
N ALA A 212 0.70 -9.25 16.34
CA ALA A 212 -0.33 -8.63 15.52
C ALA A 212 0.24 -8.17 14.16
N CYS A 213 -0.15 -8.85 13.07
CA CYS A 213 0.43 -8.69 11.74
C CYS A 213 0.45 -7.23 11.26
N HIS A 214 -0.72 -6.58 11.23
CA HIS A 214 -0.82 -5.17 10.82
C HIS A 214 0.01 -4.25 11.72
N SER A 215 0.08 -4.53 13.02
CA SER A 215 0.91 -3.75 13.92
C SER A 215 2.41 -3.89 13.60
N LEU A 216 2.87 -5.09 13.27
CA LEU A 216 4.26 -5.29 12.86
C LEU A 216 4.58 -4.64 11.51
N HIS A 217 3.57 -4.43 10.66
CA HIS A 217 3.69 -3.69 9.40
C HIS A 217 3.83 -2.18 9.62
N MET A 218 3.09 -1.58 10.56
CA MET A 218 3.02 -0.12 10.74
C MET A 218 4.36 0.65 10.76
N PRO A 219 5.46 0.16 11.36
CA PRO A 219 6.76 0.82 11.29
C PRO A 219 7.28 1.04 9.85
N SER A 220 6.86 0.21 8.90
CA SER A 220 7.26 0.33 7.49
C SER A 220 6.75 1.63 6.86
N HIS A 221 5.57 2.12 7.25
CA HIS A 221 5.01 3.39 6.77
C HIS A 221 5.99 4.55 6.98
N ILE A 222 6.47 4.73 8.22
CA ILE A 222 7.43 5.79 8.56
C ILE A 222 8.79 5.52 7.91
N SER A 223 9.23 4.25 7.91
CA SER A 223 10.52 3.86 7.34
C SER A 223 10.59 4.17 5.84
N ASP A 224 9.52 3.89 5.09
CA ASP A 224 9.40 4.22 3.67
C ASP A 224 9.40 5.73 3.38
N ARG A 225 8.78 6.54 4.26
CA ARG A 225 8.85 8.00 4.16
C ARG A 225 10.28 8.50 4.36
N ALA A 226 11.04 7.85 5.24
CA ALA A 226 12.43 8.18 5.54
C ALA A 226 13.44 7.54 4.57
N GLY A 227 13.02 6.69 3.64
CA GLY A 227 13.91 5.95 2.74
C GLY A 227 14.70 4.83 3.43
N GLN A 228 14.25 4.37 4.59
CA GLN A 228 14.86 3.30 5.38
C GLN A 228 14.39 1.93 4.87
N TRP A 229 14.66 1.63 3.60
CA TRP A 229 14.11 0.48 2.87
C TRP A 229 14.36 -0.88 3.55
N ARG A 230 15.52 -1.03 4.22
CA ARG A 230 15.85 -2.27 4.96
C ARG A 230 14.96 -2.43 6.20
N ASP A 231 14.73 -1.35 6.94
CA ASP A 231 13.91 -1.37 8.15
C ASP A 231 12.43 -1.57 7.78
N ALA A 232 11.99 -0.96 6.67
CA ALA A 232 10.66 -1.17 6.10
C ALA A 232 10.43 -2.64 5.70
N ALA A 233 11.34 -3.23 4.93
CA ALA A 233 11.28 -4.64 4.53
C ALA A 233 11.32 -5.60 5.72
N ALA A 234 12.09 -5.27 6.76
CA ALA A 234 12.15 -6.08 7.98
C ALA A 234 10.82 -6.04 8.76
N ALA A 235 10.20 -4.87 8.89
CA ALA A 235 8.89 -4.72 9.52
C ALA A 235 7.80 -5.52 8.76
N ASN A 236 7.79 -5.42 7.44
CA ASN A 236 6.87 -6.20 6.61
C ASN A 236 7.14 -7.71 6.67
N GLY A 237 8.39 -8.14 6.64
CA GLY A 237 8.75 -9.53 6.82
C GLY A 237 8.28 -10.09 8.17
N ALA A 238 8.36 -9.29 9.24
CA ALA A 238 7.83 -9.65 10.55
C ALA A 238 6.29 -9.75 10.56
N SER A 239 5.60 -8.81 9.90
CA SER A 239 4.14 -8.86 9.70
C SER A 239 3.71 -10.12 8.95
N VAL A 240 4.39 -10.45 7.85
CA VAL A 240 4.11 -11.66 7.07
C VAL A 240 4.36 -12.92 7.89
N ALA A 241 5.44 -12.96 8.68
CA ALA A 241 5.74 -14.09 9.56
C ALA A 241 4.68 -14.26 10.66
N ALA A 242 4.17 -13.17 11.23
CA ALA A 242 3.06 -13.21 12.20
C ALA A 242 1.76 -13.69 11.54
N ALA A 243 1.48 -13.28 10.30
CA ALA A 243 0.33 -13.76 9.55
C ALA A 243 0.44 -15.26 9.26
N ASP A 244 1.64 -15.74 8.90
CA ASP A 244 1.94 -17.16 8.74
C ASP A 244 1.77 -17.95 10.04
N ALA A 245 2.18 -17.39 11.18
CA ALA A 245 2.02 -18.04 12.48
C ALA A 245 0.55 -18.12 12.88
N PHE A 246 -0.20 -17.02 12.73
CA PHE A 246 -1.64 -16.97 12.99
C PHE A 246 -2.39 -18.01 12.15
N ALA A 247 -2.06 -18.09 10.86
CA ALA A 247 -2.70 -19.01 9.93
C ALA A 247 -2.44 -20.50 10.23
N ARG A 248 -1.43 -20.85 11.04
CA ARG A 248 -1.17 -22.23 11.50
C ARG A 248 -2.06 -22.68 12.66
N LEU A 249 -2.69 -21.74 13.37
CA LEU A 249 -3.47 -22.08 14.55
C LEU A 249 -4.72 -22.89 14.16
N PRO A 250 -5.05 -23.96 14.89
CA PRO A 250 -6.26 -24.75 14.62
C PRO A 250 -7.52 -23.87 14.61
N GLY A 251 -8.32 -23.98 13.56
CA GLY A 251 -9.56 -23.19 13.40
C GLY A 251 -9.36 -21.73 12.97
N ALA A 252 -8.13 -21.20 12.91
CA ALA A 252 -7.87 -19.80 12.55
C ALA A 252 -8.29 -19.43 11.12
N LEU A 253 -8.35 -20.43 10.23
CA LEU A 253 -8.78 -20.25 8.84
C LEU A 253 -10.12 -20.94 8.52
N GLY A 254 -10.79 -21.53 9.52
CA GLY A 254 -11.88 -22.49 9.32
C GLY A 254 -11.50 -23.60 8.33
N ASP A 255 -12.47 -24.11 7.57
CA ASP A 255 -12.27 -25.10 6.48
C ASP A 255 -11.72 -24.49 5.18
N ARG A 256 -11.42 -23.18 5.14
CA ARG A 256 -11.23 -22.40 3.90
C ARG A 256 -9.79 -21.93 3.65
N GLY A 257 -8.87 -22.22 4.55
CA GLY A 257 -7.44 -21.93 4.37
C GLY A 257 -6.58 -23.16 4.55
N GLY A 258 -5.61 -23.32 3.65
CA GLY A 258 -4.67 -24.43 3.68
C GLY A 258 -3.24 -23.98 3.43
N LEU A 259 -2.29 -24.86 3.75
CA LEU A 259 -0.88 -24.69 3.38
C LEU A 259 -0.75 -24.56 1.87
N ILE A 260 -0.05 -23.54 1.40
CA ILE A 260 0.41 -23.44 0.02
C ILE A 260 1.59 -24.40 -0.13
N ASN A 261 1.32 -25.61 -0.63
CA ASN A 261 2.37 -26.59 -0.89
C ASN A 261 3.18 -26.16 -2.13
N THR A 262 4.35 -25.57 -1.87
CA THR A 262 5.40 -25.38 -2.87
C THR A 262 6.69 -25.95 -2.30
N SER A 263 7.52 -26.53 -3.16
CA SER A 263 8.82 -27.15 -2.83
C SER A 263 9.85 -26.21 -2.19
N ARG A 264 9.47 -24.96 -1.90
CA ARG A 264 10.28 -23.93 -1.22
C ARG A 264 9.68 -23.38 0.08
N GLY A 265 8.54 -23.92 0.56
CA GLY A 265 8.06 -23.68 1.94
C GLY A 265 7.39 -22.33 2.22
N PHE A 266 6.37 -21.93 1.44
CA PHE A 266 5.73 -20.60 1.56
C PHE A 266 4.23 -20.63 1.93
N GLY A 267 3.89 -20.71 3.23
CA GLY A 267 2.73 -20.03 3.87
C GLY A 267 1.29 -20.46 3.57
N PHE A 268 0.32 -19.64 4.03
CA PHE A 268 -1.15 -19.83 3.94
C PHE A 268 -1.83 -18.75 3.07
N ALA A 269 -3.08 -18.98 2.62
CA ALA A 269 -3.76 -18.16 1.60
C ALA A 269 -5.02 -17.38 2.04
N PHE A 270 -5.31 -17.22 3.33
CA PHE A 270 -6.58 -16.62 3.76
C PHE A 270 -6.49 -15.11 4.05
N ASN A 271 -7.49 -14.33 3.61
CA ASN A 271 -7.53 -12.86 3.75
C ASN A 271 -8.84 -12.31 4.35
N ALA A 272 -9.52 -13.00 5.26
CA ALA A 272 -10.73 -12.42 5.87
C ALA A 272 -10.48 -11.10 6.66
N GLY A 273 -9.22 -10.71 6.88
CA GLY A 273 -8.87 -9.49 7.61
C GLY A 273 -7.60 -8.83 7.09
N ASN A 274 -7.41 -8.75 5.77
CA ASN A 274 -6.29 -8.00 5.19
C ASN A 274 -4.90 -8.55 5.64
N LEU A 275 -4.80 -9.82 6.05
CA LEU A 275 -3.64 -10.42 6.74
C LEU A 275 -2.32 -10.31 5.97
N TYR A 276 -2.39 -10.33 4.64
CA TYR A 276 -1.22 -10.43 3.76
C TYR A 276 -0.95 -9.17 2.93
N HIS A 277 -1.56 -8.01 3.23
CA HIS A 277 -1.24 -6.76 2.50
C HIS A 277 0.23 -6.38 2.58
N SER A 278 0.87 -6.66 3.72
CA SER A 278 2.30 -6.43 3.93
C SER A 278 3.20 -7.11 2.89
N LEU A 279 2.75 -8.18 2.21
CA LEU A 279 3.50 -8.80 1.10
C LEU A 279 3.74 -7.82 -0.05
N GLU A 280 2.77 -6.98 -0.37
CA GLU A 280 2.88 -6.00 -1.44
C GLU A 280 3.89 -4.90 -1.10
N PHE A 281 3.91 -4.47 0.16
CA PHE A 281 4.86 -3.48 0.68
C PHE A 281 6.28 -4.06 0.72
N GLU A 282 6.43 -5.27 1.26
CA GLU A 282 7.72 -5.97 1.29
C GLU A 282 8.30 -6.10 -0.12
N ALA A 283 7.48 -6.51 -1.10
CA ALA A 283 7.94 -6.62 -2.48
C ALA A 283 8.42 -5.27 -3.03
N TYR A 284 7.72 -4.17 -2.75
CA TYR A 284 8.13 -2.83 -3.16
C TYR A 284 9.47 -2.41 -2.52
N GLU A 285 9.64 -2.67 -1.24
CA GLU A 285 10.84 -2.32 -0.46
C GLU A 285 12.05 -3.17 -0.86
N LEU A 286 11.83 -4.44 -1.20
CA LEU A 286 12.83 -5.33 -1.78
C LEU A 286 13.27 -4.87 -3.18
N LEU A 287 12.33 -4.40 -4.02
CA LEU A 287 12.68 -3.76 -5.30
C LEU A 287 13.56 -2.53 -5.08
N GLN A 288 13.25 -1.68 -4.10
CA GLN A 288 14.10 -0.53 -3.78
C GLN A 288 15.52 -0.97 -3.41
N GLN A 289 15.68 -2.06 -2.67
CA GLN A 289 16.99 -2.62 -2.31
C GLN A 289 17.71 -3.33 -3.47
N CYS A 290 17.10 -3.43 -4.65
CA CYS A 290 17.52 -4.28 -5.74
C CYS A 290 17.66 -5.76 -5.37
N LYS A 291 16.71 -6.25 -4.58
CA LYS A 291 16.50 -7.67 -4.29
C LYS A 291 15.34 -8.19 -5.16
N ILE A 292 15.56 -8.18 -6.47
CA ILE A 292 14.54 -8.44 -7.49
C ILE A 292 14.01 -9.88 -7.42
N ASP A 293 14.88 -10.85 -7.13
CA ASP A 293 14.47 -12.25 -6.89
C ASP A 293 13.62 -12.39 -5.63
N ASP A 294 14.01 -11.77 -4.50
CA ASP A 294 13.23 -11.84 -3.26
C ASP A 294 11.86 -11.18 -3.44
N ALA A 295 11.80 -10.04 -4.13
CA ALA A 295 10.54 -9.36 -4.48
C ALA A 295 9.65 -10.24 -5.36
N ARG A 296 10.25 -10.98 -6.30
CA ARG A 296 9.54 -11.95 -7.13
C ARG A 296 8.98 -13.10 -6.30
N ASP A 297 9.72 -13.61 -5.32
CA ASP A 297 9.22 -14.66 -4.43
C ASP A 297 7.96 -14.19 -3.68
N ARG A 298 7.91 -12.92 -3.24
CA ARG A 298 6.70 -12.31 -2.66
C ARG A 298 5.55 -12.24 -3.68
N LEU A 299 5.84 -11.82 -4.91
CA LEU A 299 4.85 -11.79 -5.99
C LEU A 299 4.33 -13.20 -6.32
N THR A 300 5.20 -14.20 -6.40
CA THR A 300 4.81 -15.60 -6.64
C THR A 300 3.88 -16.08 -5.55
N ARG A 301 4.20 -15.80 -4.28
CA ARG A 301 3.33 -16.10 -3.14
C ARG A 301 1.96 -15.43 -3.27
N MET A 302 1.91 -14.14 -3.62
CA MET A 302 0.65 -13.42 -3.88
C MET A 302 -0.14 -14.08 -5.02
N GLY A 303 0.54 -14.52 -6.09
CA GLY A 303 -0.10 -15.22 -7.20
C GLY A 303 -0.70 -16.57 -6.82
N TYR A 304 -0.06 -17.33 -5.93
CA TYR A 304 -0.65 -18.54 -5.36
C TYR A 304 -1.88 -18.24 -4.52
N ALA A 305 -1.84 -17.21 -3.68
CA ALA A 305 -2.99 -16.79 -2.86
C ALA A 305 -4.17 -16.37 -3.75
N ALA A 306 -3.93 -15.55 -4.77
CA ALA A 306 -4.93 -15.16 -5.77
C ALA A 306 -5.52 -16.38 -6.49
N GLY A 307 -4.66 -17.30 -6.95
CA GLY A 307 -5.09 -18.52 -7.65
C GLY A 307 -5.91 -19.48 -6.78
N GLN A 308 -5.64 -19.55 -5.47
CA GLN A 308 -6.46 -20.33 -4.54
C GLN A 308 -7.81 -19.67 -4.29
N ALA A 309 -7.82 -18.36 -4.03
CA ALA A 309 -9.07 -17.61 -3.82
C ALA A 309 -10.01 -17.72 -5.03
N LEU A 310 -9.47 -17.66 -6.24
CA LEU A 310 -10.21 -17.85 -7.49
C LEU A 310 -10.85 -19.25 -7.62
N ARG A 311 -10.23 -20.31 -7.09
CA ARG A 311 -10.79 -21.68 -7.16
C ARG A 311 -11.97 -21.89 -6.21
N LEU A 312 -12.12 -21.03 -5.20
CA LEU A 312 -13.23 -21.08 -4.26
C LEU A 312 -14.48 -20.37 -4.81
N LEU A 313 -14.37 -19.69 -5.95
CA LEU A 313 -15.52 -19.09 -6.63
C LEU A 313 -16.29 -20.20 -7.37
N PRO A 314 -17.61 -20.37 -7.16
CA PRO A 314 -18.38 -21.31 -7.97
C PRO A 314 -18.51 -20.82 -9.42
N GLU A 315 -18.93 -21.72 -10.30
CA GLU A 315 -19.22 -21.39 -11.70
C GLU A 315 -20.43 -20.43 -11.78
N GLY A 316 -20.19 -19.20 -12.24
CA GLY A 316 -21.19 -18.13 -12.39
C GLY A 316 -20.81 -16.85 -11.64
N GLU A 317 -20.99 -15.68 -12.29
CA GLU A 317 -20.71 -14.37 -11.69
C GLU A 317 -21.79 -13.98 -10.66
N PRO A 318 -21.42 -13.63 -9.41
CA PRO A 318 -22.35 -12.92 -8.54
C PRO A 318 -22.48 -11.47 -8.98
N ASP A 319 -23.69 -11.11 -9.38
CA ASP A 319 -24.09 -9.72 -9.56
C ASP A 319 -24.38 -9.13 -8.16
N SER A 320 -23.44 -8.36 -7.60
CA SER A 320 -23.58 -7.83 -6.22
C SER A 320 -24.76 -6.85 -6.09
N ALA A 321 -25.22 -6.26 -7.20
CA ALA A 321 -26.41 -5.42 -7.23
C ALA A 321 -27.70 -6.24 -7.13
N ALA A 322 -27.67 -7.52 -7.51
CA ALA A 322 -28.86 -8.37 -7.56
C ALA A 322 -29.04 -9.26 -6.32
N ALA A 323 -28.00 -9.49 -5.51
CA ALA A 323 -28.07 -10.40 -4.36
C ALA A 323 -27.12 -10.01 -3.19
N PRO A 324 -27.37 -8.90 -2.46
CA PRO A 324 -26.56 -8.50 -1.31
C PRO A 324 -26.48 -9.56 -0.20
N ASP A 325 -27.53 -10.38 -0.03
CA ASP A 325 -27.54 -11.49 0.93
C ASP A 325 -26.58 -12.64 0.54
N ALA A 326 -26.35 -12.85 -0.76
CA ALA A 326 -25.37 -13.83 -1.24
C ALA A 326 -23.93 -13.36 -1.02
N PHE A 327 -23.71 -12.04 -0.99
CA PHE A 327 -22.43 -11.43 -0.64
C PHE A 327 -22.11 -11.52 0.87
N ALA A 328 -23.13 -11.62 1.72
CA ALA A 328 -22.96 -11.82 3.16
C ALA A 328 -22.63 -13.28 3.55
N GLY A 329 -22.62 -14.22 2.59
CA GLY A 329 -22.28 -15.62 2.80
C GLY A 329 -20.88 -16.01 2.28
N ASP A 330 -20.58 -17.31 2.35
CA ASP A 330 -19.29 -17.92 1.96
C ASP A 330 -18.81 -17.53 0.56
N LEU A 331 -19.76 -17.33 -0.35
CA LEU A 331 -19.55 -16.88 -1.73
C LEU A 331 -18.96 -15.47 -1.80
N GLY A 332 -19.53 -14.51 -1.06
CA GLY A 332 -19.04 -13.14 -1.02
C GLY A 332 -17.68 -13.02 -0.35
N GLY A 333 -17.42 -13.82 0.70
CA GLY A 333 -16.09 -13.93 1.31
C GLY A 333 -15.02 -14.48 0.36
N ALA A 334 -15.36 -15.48 -0.46
CA ALA A 334 -14.44 -15.99 -1.49
C ALA A 334 -14.18 -14.93 -2.59
N TRP A 335 -15.22 -14.23 -3.04
CA TRP A 335 -15.12 -13.15 -4.02
C TRP A 335 -14.29 -11.96 -3.53
N TYR A 336 -14.51 -11.57 -2.27
CA TYR A 336 -13.73 -10.57 -1.56
C TYR A 336 -12.24 -10.92 -1.54
N ASN A 337 -11.91 -12.15 -1.15
CA ASN A 337 -10.52 -12.60 -1.08
C ASN A 337 -9.87 -12.62 -2.48
N ALA A 338 -10.58 -13.12 -3.50
CA ALA A 338 -10.07 -13.19 -4.86
C ALA A 338 -9.77 -11.80 -5.42
N THR A 339 -10.70 -10.85 -5.28
CA THR A 339 -10.52 -9.48 -5.77
C THR A 339 -9.39 -8.73 -5.05
N ALA A 340 -9.30 -8.86 -3.71
CA ALA A 340 -8.24 -8.24 -2.93
C ALA A 340 -6.83 -8.76 -3.30
N TYR A 341 -6.68 -10.08 -3.49
CA TYR A 341 -5.39 -10.63 -3.90
C TYR A 341 -5.04 -10.30 -5.35
N LEU A 342 -6.04 -10.29 -6.25
CA LEU A 342 -5.83 -9.92 -7.64
C LEU A 342 -5.32 -8.50 -7.80
N GLN A 343 -5.92 -7.52 -7.09
CA GLN A 343 -5.44 -6.13 -7.16
C GLN A 343 -3.99 -6.00 -6.68
N TRP A 344 -3.62 -6.64 -5.56
CA TRP A 344 -2.25 -6.62 -5.06
C TRP A 344 -1.29 -7.30 -6.03
N GLN A 345 -1.67 -8.45 -6.57
CA GLN A 345 -0.90 -9.15 -7.58
C GLN A 345 -0.66 -8.27 -8.81
N MET A 346 -1.69 -7.60 -9.34
CA MET A 346 -1.56 -6.73 -10.52
C MET A 346 -0.57 -5.59 -10.27
N ARG A 347 -0.65 -4.91 -9.13
CA ARG A 347 0.30 -3.84 -8.78
C ARG A 347 1.72 -4.35 -8.56
N MET A 348 1.87 -5.48 -7.86
CA MET A 348 3.18 -6.11 -7.66
C MET A 348 3.82 -6.51 -8.99
N ARG A 349 3.04 -7.10 -9.91
CA ARG A 349 3.51 -7.44 -11.27
C ARG A 349 3.94 -6.19 -12.04
N ALA A 350 3.13 -5.12 -11.99
CA ALA A 350 3.46 -3.86 -12.64
C ALA A 350 4.80 -3.29 -12.15
N ARG A 351 5.02 -3.21 -10.83
CA ARG A 351 6.28 -2.74 -10.25
C ARG A 351 7.46 -3.64 -10.59
N GLN A 352 7.27 -4.95 -10.45
CA GLN A 352 8.30 -5.95 -10.74
C GLN A 352 8.82 -5.83 -12.18
N ALA A 353 7.91 -5.57 -13.14
CA ALA A 353 8.28 -5.40 -14.54
C ALA A 353 8.80 -3.99 -14.88
N LEU A 354 8.23 -2.94 -14.31
CA LEU A 354 8.62 -1.55 -14.62
C LEU A 354 9.96 -1.13 -14.00
N TRP A 355 10.37 -1.78 -12.91
CA TRP A 355 11.65 -1.51 -12.26
C TRP A 355 12.87 -1.67 -13.20
N PRO A 356 13.08 -2.84 -13.85
CA PRO A 356 14.16 -3.01 -14.83
C PRO A 356 14.02 -2.08 -16.04
N LEU A 357 12.79 -1.80 -16.52
CA LEU A 357 12.55 -0.86 -17.62
C LEU A 357 13.15 0.52 -17.34
N LEU A 358 12.92 1.06 -16.14
CA LEU A 358 13.45 2.37 -15.76
C LEU A 358 14.98 2.36 -15.64
N THR A 359 15.58 1.28 -15.15
CA THR A 359 17.05 1.16 -15.11
C THR A 359 17.67 1.15 -16.51
N GLU A 360 16.99 0.55 -17.47
CA GLU A 360 17.42 0.52 -18.88
C GLU A 360 17.30 1.87 -19.57
N LEU A 361 16.21 2.60 -19.33
CA LEU A 361 16.06 3.98 -19.83
C LEU A 361 17.21 4.89 -19.36
N MET A 362 17.73 4.66 -18.16
CA MET A 362 18.88 5.42 -17.64
C MET A 362 20.24 4.96 -18.21
N GLY A 363 20.27 4.02 -19.16
CA GLY A 363 21.49 3.54 -19.82
C GLY A 363 22.17 2.35 -19.14
N ASN A 364 21.50 1.66 -18.21
CA ASN A 364 21.98 0.38 -17.70
C ASN A 364 21.29 -0.75 -18.46
N ALA A 365 21.93 -1.34 -19.47
CA ALA A 365 21.47 -2.61 -20.02
C ALA A 365 21.63 -3.67 -18.92
N ALA A 366 20.64 -3.78 -18.04
CA ALA A 366 20.60 -4.86 -17.09
C ALA A 366 20.61 -6.16 -17.89
N PRO A 367 21.54 -7.11 -17.62
CA PRO A 367 21.42 -8.43 -18.22
C PRO A 367 20.01 -8.93 -17.94
N PRO A 368 19.37 -9.67 -18.87
CA PRO A 368 18.10 -10.30 -18.57
C PRO A 368 18.30 -11.08 -17.28
N LEU A 369 17.59 -10.69 -16.22
CA LEU A 369 17.51 -11.53 -15.05
C LEU A 369 16.70 -12.73 -15.54
N GLU A 370 17.36 -13.82 -15.96
CA GLU A 370 16.76 -14.95 -16.68
C GLU A 370 15.54 -15.56 -15.97
N THR A 371 15.39 -15.26 -14.68
CA THR A 371 14.32 -15.75 -13.82
C THR A 371 13.26 -14.68 -13.47
N ALA A 372 13.43 -13.42 -13.90
CA ALA A 372 12.56 -12.28 -13.61
C ALA A 372 11.31 -12.17 -14.46
N LEU A 373 10.15 -12.01 -13.80
CA LEU A 373 9.07 -11.24 -14.41
C LEU A 373 9.63 -9.84 -14.69
N ASP A 374 9.78 -9.52 -15.97
CA ASP A 374 10.48 -8.34 -16.47
C ASP A 374 9.64 -7.73 -17.60
N TRP A 375 9.77 -6.43 -17.86
CA TRP A 375 9.07 -5.76 -18.95
C TRP A 375 9.26 -6.46 -20.30
N ARG A 376 10.37 -7.18 -20.49
CA ARG A 376 10.68 -7.95 -21.69
C ARG A 376 9.73 -9.12 -21.93
N SER A 377 9.20 -9.76 -20.88
CA SER A 377 8.25 -10.88 -20.98
C SER A 377 6.81 -10.42 -21.19
N LEU A 378 6.47 -9.18 -20.80
CA LEU A 378 5.11 -8.66 -20.84
C LEU A 378 4.43 -8.68 -22.22
N PRO A 379 5.11 -8.38 -23.34
CA PRO A 379 4.43 -8.36 -24.63
C PRO A 379 4.05 -9.77 -25.13
N SER A 380 4.59 -10.83 -24.53
CA SER A 380 4.15 -12.21 -24.77
C SER A 380 3.12 -12.70 -23.76
N GLU A 381 2.91 -11.98 -22.65
CA GLU A 381 1.88 -12.33 -21.68
C GLU A 381 0.50 -11.89 -22.19
N ALA A 382 -0.48 -12.76 -21.94
CA ALA A 382 -1.89 -12.40 -22.06
C ALA A 382 -2.26 -11.54 -20.86
N VAL A 383 -2.48 -10.26 -21.10
CA VAL A 383 -3.17 -9.41 -20.13
C VAL A 383 -4.63 -9.84 -20.15
N PRO A 384 -5.23 -10.22 -19.00
CA PRO A 384 -6.64 -10.62 -18.99
C PRO A 384 -7.50 -9.51 -19.60
N PRO A 385 -8.60 -9.86 -20.32
CA PRO A 385 -9.55 -8.86 -20.76
C PRO A 385 -10.02 -8.07 -19.54
N PRO A 386 -10.24 -6.75 -19.67
CA PRO A 386 -10.47 -5.92 -18.50
C PRO A 386 -11.70 -6.42 -17.75
N LEU A 387 -11.57 -6.63 -16.45
CA LEU A 387 -12.70 -6.93 -15.58
C LEU A 387 -13.72 -5.80 -15.64
N SER A 388 -13.27 -4.58 -15.95
CA SER A 388 -14.04 -3.32 -16.07
C SER A 388 -14.96 -3.20 -17.29
N TRP A 389 -14.93 -4.12 -18.27
CA TRP A 389 -15.67 -3.96 -19.53
C TRP A 389 -16.99 -4.71 -19.63
N SER A 390 -17.33 -5.57 -18.68
CA SER A 390 -18.55 -6.39 -18.77
C SER A 390 -19.85 -5.63 -18.44
N GLY A 391 -19.79 -4.32 -18.16
CA GLY A 391 -20.96 -3.51 -17.75
C GLY A 391 -21.62 -3.98 -16.44
N ARG A 392 -21.00 -4.96 -15.78
CA ARG A 392 -21.42 -5.64 -14.55
C ARG A 392 -20.34 -5.58 -13.47
N THR A 393 -19.22 -4.94 -13.77
CA THR A 393 -18.12 -4.76 -12.83
C THR A 393 -18.56 -3.78 -11.77
N VAL A 394 -18.55 -4.26 -10.53
CA VAL A 394 -18.85 -3.45 -9.35
C VAL A 394 -17.65 -2.55 -9.10
N SER A 395 -17.59 -1.44 -9.84
CA SER A 395 -16.55 -0.43 -9.65
C SER A 395 -16.61 0.21 -8.27
N ASP A 396 -17.78 0.15 -7.64
CA ASP A 396 -18.09 0.78 -6.37
C ASP A 396 -17.75 -0.15 -5.18
N HIS A 397 -17.14 -1.30 -5.45
CA HIS A 397 -16.73 -2.23 -4.41
C HIS A 397 -15.36 -1.84 -3.87
N SER A 398 -15.26 -1.69 -2.54
CA SER A 398 -14.05 -1.25 -1.81
C SER A 398 -12.82 -2.16 -1.98
N PHE A 399 -12.96 -3.28 -2.69
CA PHE A 399 -11.96 -4.36 -2.78
C PHE A 399 -11.60 -4.75 -4.22
N TYR A 400 -12.25 -4.17 -5.23
CA TYR A 400 -11.74 -4.13 -6.59
C TYR A 400 -11.11 -2.75 -6.82
N SER A 401 -9.87 -2.70 -7.31
CA SER A 401 -9.18 -1.45 -7.59
C SER A 401 -9.01 -1.30 -9.10
N PRO A 402 -9.86 -0.47 -9.77
CA PRO A 402 -9.64 -0.06 -11.16
C PRO A 402 -8.22 0.46 -11.40
N PHE A 403 -7.63 1.15 -10.41
CA PHE A 403 -6.26 1.62 -10.46
C PHE A 403 -5.22 0.50 -10.57
N SER A 404 -5.46 -0.64 -9.91
CA SER A 404 -4.54 -1.80 -9.92
C SER A 404 -4.55 -2.53 -11.26
N GLU A 405 -5.74 -2.69 -11.86
CA GLU A 405 -5.89 -3.18 -13.23
C GLU A 405 -5.21 -2.22 -14.22
N ALA A 406 -5.53 -0.93 -14.14
CA ALA A 406 -4.92 0.12 -14.95
C ALA A 406 -3.38 0.11 -14.85
N SER A 407 -2.82 -0.14 -13.67
CA SER A 407 -1.37 -0.26 -13.45
C SER A 407 -0.74 -1.44 -14.20
N TRP A 408 -1.44 -2.57 -14.29
CA TRP A 408 -0.96 -3.74 -15.04
C TRP A 408 -1.02 -3.52 -16.55
N HIS A 409 -2.12 -2.96 -17.05
CA HIS A 409 -2.24 -2.54 -18.45
C HIS A 409 -1.20 -1.49 -18.83
N HIS A 410 -0.96 -0.52 -17.95
CA HIS A 410 0.12 0.46 -18.07
C HIS A 410 1.49 -0.23 -18.22
N ALA A 411 1.84 -1.18 -17.35
CA ALA A 411 3.11 -1.90 -17.43
C ALA A 411 3.27 -2.65 -18.76
N ALA A 412 2.20 -3.32 -19.22
CA ALA A 412 2.19 -4.01 -20.51
C ALA A 412 2.42 -3.06 -21.70
N ALA A 413 1.76 -1.89 -21.71
CA ALA A 413 1.94 -0.87 -22.73
C ALA A 413 3.37 -0.29 -22.70
N MET A 414 3.89 0.06 -21.53
CA MET A 414 5.25 0.57 -21.36
C MET A 414 6.30 -0.42 -21.87
N GLY A 415 6.16 -1.71 -21.54
CA GLY A 415 7.06 -2.76 -22.02
C GLY A 415 7.00 -2.96 -23.54
N ALA A 416 5.80 -2.90 -24.13
CA ALA A 416 5.63 -3.00 -25.58
C ALA A 416 6.25 -1.79 -26.32
N LEU A 417 6.04 -0.57 -25.80
CA LEU A 417 6.62 0.65 -26.35
C LEU A 417 8.15 0.67 -26.21
N MET A 418 8.69 0.22 -25.07
CA MET A 418 10.13 0.09 -24.89
C MET A 418 10.76 -0.87 -25.90
N ARG A 419 10.09 -1.99 -26.22
CA ARG A 419 10.54 -2.92 -27.25
C ARG A 419 10.59 -2.27 -28.64
N ILE A 420 9.57 -1.48 -28.98
CA ILE A 420 9.54 -0.74 -30.25
C ILE A 420 10.67 0.27 -30.32
N HIS A 421 10.84 1.06 -29.25
CA HIS A 421 11.92 2.03 -29.15
C HIS A 421 13.28 1.37 -29.36
N GLN A 422 13.56 0.24 -28.71
CA GLN A 422 14.81 -0.51 -28.88
C GLN A 422 15.02 -1.05 -30.29
N ARG A 423 13.95 -1.38 -31.03
CA ARG A 423 14.04 -1.84 -32.43
C ARG A 423 14.25 -0.70 -33.42
N GLY A 424 14.02 0.55 -33.02
CA GLY A 424 14.11 1.72 -33.90
C GLY A 424 13.05 1.74 -35.01
N VAL A 425 11.93 1.05 -34.81
CA VAL A 425 10.82 1.02 -35.77
C VAL A 425 9.75 2.02 -35.28
N PRO A 426 9.17 2.86 -36.15
CA PRO A 426 8.10 3.75 -35.73
C PRO A 426 6.87 2.95 -35.31
N LEU A 427 6.22 3.38 -34.22
CA LEU A 427 4.94 2.84 -33.79
C LEU A 427 3.89 3.04 -34.90
N PRO A 428 3.20 2.00 -35.38
CA PRO A 428 2.07 2.15 -36.29
C PRO A 428 0.94 2.99 -35.66
N TYR A 429 0.01 3.48 -36.49
CA TYR A 429 -1.11 4.28 -36.01
C TYR A 429 -1.85 3.58 -34.85
N VAL A 430 -2.02 4.32 -33.75
CA VAL A 430 -2.84 3.90 -32.60
C VAL A 430 -4.22 4.51 -32.87
N PRO A 431 -5.30 3.71 -33.01
CA PRO A 431 -6.64 4.25 -33.18
C PRO A 431 -7.02 5.08 -31.95
N ASP A 432 -7.41 6.34 -32.16
CA ASP A 432 -7.81 7.22 -31.06
C ASP A 432 -9.27 6.96 -30.59
N ASP A 433 -10.14 6.36 -31.42
CA ASP A 433 -11.61 6.40 -31.19
C ASP A 433 -12.41 5.10 -31.50
N GLU A 434 -11.78 3.98 -31.87
CA GLU A 434 -12.51 2.71 -32.14
C GLU A 434 -12.31 1.68 -31.01
N PRO A 435 -13.41 1.13 -30.43
CA PRO A 435 -13.29 0.11 -29.40
C PRO A 435 -12.63 -1.13 -29.97
N ILE A 436 -11.56 -1.60 -29.31
CA ILE A 436 -10.81 -2.77 -29.74
C ILE A 436 -11.62 -4.02 -29.36
N THR A 437 -12.30 -4.59 -30.35
CA THR A 437 -13.19 -5.74 -30.18
C THR A 437 -12.51 -7.10 -30.45
N SER A 438 -11.23 -7.12 -30.85
CA SER A 438 -10.50 -8.37 -31.16
C SER A 438 -9.07 -8.38 -30.62
N VAL A 439 -8.57 -9.59 -30.34
CA VAL A 439 -7.37 -9.85 -29.54
C VAL A 439 -6.06 -9.41 -30.23
N CYS A 440 -6.03 -9.30 -31.56
CA CYS A 440 -4.81 -9.04 -32.35
C CYS A 440 -5.14 -8.91 -33.83
N SER A 441 -4.81 -7.79 -34.50
CA SER A 441 -5.05 -7.63 -35.95
C SER A 441 -3.93 -6.92 -36.73
N SER A 442 -3.02 -6.23 -36.05
CA SER A 442 -1.97 -5.42 -36.67
C SER A 442 -0.70 -6.19 -37.04
N ALA A 443 0.00 -5.68 -38.05
CA ALA A 443 1.25 -6.24 -38.57
C ALA A 443 2.45 -6.14 -37.59
N ASP A 444 2.30 -5.45 -36.46
CA ASP A 444 3.35 -5.24 -35.46
C ASP A 444 3.33 -6.25 -34.30
N GLY A 445 2.39 -7.20 -34.31
CA GLY A 445 2.23 -8.16 -33.22
C GLY A 445 1.40 -7.63 -32.05
N CYS A 446 0.38 -6.82 -32.35
CA CYS A 446 -0.66 -6.34 -31.43
C CYS A 446 -0.22 -5.22 -30.49
N ILE A 447 0.87 -4.51 -30.81
CA ILE A 447 1.45 -3.51 -29.91
C ILE A 447 0.58 -2.25 -29.90
N ALA A 448 0.19 -1.74 -31.08
CA ALA A 448 -0.71 -0.61 -31.17
C ALA A 448 -2.06 -0.88 -30.49
N GLU A 449 -2.66 -2.06 -30.68
CA GLU A 449 -3.90 -2.44 -30.00
C GLU A 449 -3.72 -2.55 -28.47
N ARG A 450 -2.61 -3.11 -27.99
CA ARG A 450 -2.33 -3.20 -26.54
C ARG A 450 -2.17 -1.83 -25.90
N VAL A 451 -1.54 -0.88 -26.59
CA VAL A 451 -1.36 0.49 -26.11
C VAL A 451 -2.71 1.21 -26.04
N ALA A 452 -3.54 1.11 -27.08
CA ALA A 452 -4.88 1.68 -27.09
C ALA A 452 -5.77 1.07 -26.00
N LEU A 453 -5.79 -0.27 -25.87
CA LEU A 453 -6.52 -0.94 -24.79
C LEU A 453 -6.06 -0.49 -23.41
N ALA A 454 -4.75 -0.33 -23.20
CA ALA A 454 -4.24 0.17 -21.93
C ALA A 454 -4.71 1.59 -21.63
N LEU A 455 -4.67 2.50 -22.61
CA LEU A 455 -5.16 3.86 -22.45
C LEU A 455 -6.66 3.89 -22.15
N GLU A 456 -7.45 3.02 -22.77
CA GLU A 456 -8.88 2.90 -22.53
C GLU A 456 -9.19 2.41 -21.11
N VAL A 457 -8.53 1.33 -20.67
CA VAL A 457 -8.67 0.82 -19.29
C VAL A 457 -8.25 1.87 -18.25
N ILE A 458 -7.15 2.58 -18.49
CA ILE A 458 -6.72 3.69 -17.62
C ILE A 458 -7.78 4.81 -17.61
N GLY A 459 -8.34 5.16 -18.76
CA GLY A 459 -9.37 6.20 -18.87
C GLY A 459 -10.68 5.83 -18.16
N VAL A 460 -11.10 4.56 -18.23
CA VAL A 460 -12.25 4.04 -17.47
C VAL A 460 -11.99 4.12 -15.96
N ALA A 461 -10.79 3.74 -15.51
CA ALA A 461 -10.42 3.85 -14.10
C ALA A 461 -10.40 5.31 -13.62
N GLU A 462 -9.84 6.22 -14.42
CA GLU A 462 -9.83 7.66 -14.12
C GLU A 462 -11.26 8.22 -14.01
N ALA A 463 -12.12 7.95 -15.00
CA ALA A 463 -13.50 8.41 -15.01
C ALA A 463 -14.29 7.88 -13.80
N HIS A 464 -14.07 6.62 -13.43
CA HIS A 464 -14.66 6.04 -12.23
C HIS A 464 -14.26 6.80 -10.96
N TYR A 465 -12.97 7.03 -10.72
CA TYR A 465 -12.50 7.71 -9.51
C TYR A 465 -12.89 9.19 -9.47
N ILE A 466 -12.99 9.86 -10.63
CA ILE A 466 -13.58 11.19 -10.71
C ILE A 466 -15.06 11.14 -10.29
N GLY A 467 -15.82 10.18 -10.82
CA GLY A 467 -17.25 10.01 -10.52
C GLY A 467 -17.54 9.71 -9.05
N THR A 468 -16.65 8.98 -8.38
CA THR A 468 -16.77 8.58 -6.97
C THR A 468 -16.08 9.54 -5.99
N GLY A 469 -15.45 10.62 -6.48
CA GLY A 469 -14.78 11.62 -5.63
C GLY A 469 -13.43 11.19 -5.04
N HIS A 470 -12.81 10.15 -5.59
CA HIS A 470 -11.49 9.62 -5.21
C HIS A 470 -10.37 10.34 -5.97
N ALA A 471 -10.13 11.62 -5.61
CA ALA A 471 -9.22 12.50 -6.35
C ALA A 471 -7.76 12.00 -6.44
N TYR A 472 -7.29 11.23 -5.45
CA TYR A 472 -5.90 10.74 -5.43
C TYR A 472 -5.70 9.62 -6.45
N GLU A 473 -6.60 8.65 -6.44
CA GLU A 473 -6.61 7.51 -7.36
C GLU A 473 -6.90 7.97 -8.80
N ALA A 474 -7.76 8.98 -8.99
CA ALA A 474 -7.99 9.64 -10.27
C ALA A 474 -6.69 10.29 -10.80
N ALA A 475 -6.00 11.07 -9.98
CA ALA A 475 -4.71 11.65 -10.35
C ALA A 475 -3.66 10.58 -10.65
N GLY A 476 -3.65 9.48 -9.90
CA GLY A 476 -2.81 8.32 -10.17
C GLY A 476 -3.09 7.71 -11.56
N ALA A 477 -4.36 7.47 -11.90
CA ALA A 477 -4.73 6.92 -13.21
C ALA A 477 -4.31 7.86 -14.35
N ALA A 478 -4.55 9.16 -14.21
CA ALA A 478 -4.11 10.17 -15.16
C ALA A 478 -2.57 10.21 -15.33
N VAL A 479 -1.81 10.00 -14.24
CA VAL A 479 -0.35 9.84 -14.31
C VAL A 479 0.03 8.63 -15.17
N LEU A 480 -0.62 7.48 -15.00
CA LEU A 480 -0.36 6.29 -15.83
C LEU A 480 -0.60 6.60 -17.32
N ALA A 481 -1.71 7.27 -17.66
CA ALA A 481 -2.01 7.65 -19.05
C ALA A 481 -0.93 8.56 -19.65
N LEU A 482 -0.47 9.55 -18.87
CA LEU A 482 0.60 10.46 -19.30
C LEU A 482 1.95 9.75 -19.49
N GLN A 483 2.26 8.75 -18.67
CA GLN A 483 3.46 7.91 -18.84
C GLN A 483 3.41 7.09 -20.12
N VAL A 484 2.26 6.45 -20.44
CA VAL A 484 2.06 5.75 -21.73
C VAL A 484 2.22 6.73 -22.89
N ARG A 485 1.56 7.89 -22.83
CA ARG A 485 1.64 8.92 -23.90
C ARG A 485 3.07 9.43 -24.10
N ALA A 486 3.85 9.59 -23.02
CA ALA A 486 5.25 9.95 -23.11
C ALA A 486 6.06 8.92 -23.93
N MET A 487 5.86 7.63 -23.66
CA MET A 487 6.51 6.56 -24.40
C MET A 487 6.00 6.41 -25.84
N VAL A 488 4.71 6.66 -26.09
CA VAL A 488 4.18 6.73 -27.47
C VAL A 488 4.89 7.81 -28.27
N ASN A 489 4.98 9.04 -27.74
CA ASN A 489 5.67 10.13 -28.41
C ASN A 489 7.15 9.83 -28.63
N LEU A 490 7.82 9.21 -27.64
CA LEU A 490 9.19 8.74 -27.77
C LEU A 490 9.35 7.76 -28.95
N THR A 491 8.48 6.76 -29.07
CA THR A 491 8.53 5.78 -30.18
C THR A 491 8.22 6.37 -31.55
N ARG A 492 7.50 7.50 -31.59
CA ARG A 492 7.23 8.27 -32.83
C ARG A 492 8.38 9.22 -33.20
N GLY A 493 9.41 9.34 -32.35
CA GLY A 493 10.52 10.26 -32.55
C GLY A 493 10.22 11.71 -32.13
N ASP A 494 9.10 11.96 -31.45
CA ASP A 494 8.75 13.29 -30.93
C ASP A 494 9.25 13.44 -29.48
N ALA A 495 10.54 13.77 -29.36
CA ALA A 495 11.20 13.97 -28.06
C ALA A 495 10.56 15.11 -27.24
N ALA A 496 10.12 16.18 -27.89
CA ALA A 496 9.52 17.33 -27.22
C ALA A 496 8.16 16.96 -26.60
N ALA A 497 7.28 16.28 -27.35
CA ALA A 497 6.00 15.82 -26.82
C ALA A 497 6.16 14.71 -25.78
N ALA A 498 7.19 13.86 -25.89
CA ALA A 498 7.52 12.86 -24.88
C ALA A 498 7.90 13.50 -23.54
N LEU A 499 8.82 14.47 -23.57
CA LEU A 499 9.22 15.21 -22.36
C LEU A 499 8.08 16.04 -21.78
N ALA A 500 7.26 16.68 -22.62
CA ALA A 500 6.09 17.43 -22.16
C ALA A 500 5.07 16.54 -21.42
N ALA A 501 4.77 15.36 -21.95
CA ALA A 501 3.88 14.40 -21.29
C ALA A 501 4.46 13.87 -19.96
N ALA A 502 5.76 13.55 -19.93
CA ALA A 502 6.43 13.11 -18.70
C ALA A 502 6.51 14.22 -17.64
N ALA A 503 6.75 15.47 -18.05
CA ALA A 503 6.73 16.62 -17.16
C ALA A 503 5.33 16.89 -16.59
N ALA A 504 4.27 16.72 -17.41
CA ALA A 504 2.89 16.82 -16.95
C ALA A 504 2.56 15.72 -15.92
N ALA A 505 3.00 14.47 -16.16
CA ALA A 505 2.84 13.37 -15.21
C ALA A 505 3.50 13.69 -13.86
N ARG A 506 4.75 14.17 -13.89
CA ARG A 506 5.48 14.60 -12.68
C ARG A 506 4.71 15.67 -11.91
N LYS A 507 4.25 16.72 -12.59
CA LYS A 507 3.52 17.84 -11.95
C LYS A 507 2.22 17.37 -11.30
N LEU A 508 1.50 16.46 -11.94
CA LEU A 508 0.26 15.90 -11.41
C LEU A 508 0.52 15.04 -10.17
N GLU A 509 1.52 14.15 -10.22
CA GLU A 509 1.94 13.32 -9.09
C GLU A 509 2.39 14.17 -7.89
N GLU A 510 3.19 15.21 -8.12
CA GLU A 510 3.63 16.16 -7.08
C GLU A 510 2.46 16.92 -6.45
N HIS A 511 1.48 17.34 -7.25
CA HIS A 511 0.29 18.02 -6.75
C HIS A 511 -0.57 17.08 -5.91
N ALA A 512 -0.85 15.88 -6.41
CA ALA A 512 -1.64 14.87 -5.70
C ALA A 512 -1.01 14.50 -4.34
N ASN A 513 0.31 14.31 -4.30
CA ASN A 513 1.04 14.01 -3.08
C ASN A 513 1.04 15.15 -2.06
N ARG A 514 0.95 16.42 -2.49
CA ARG A 514 0.92 17.59 -1.60
C ARG A 514 -0.47 17.87 -1.04
N VAL A 515 -1.50 17.78 -1.88
CA VAL A 515 -2.83 18.31 -1.57
C VAL A 515 -3.70 17.29 -0.86
N LEU A 516 -3.54 16.00 -1.15
CA LEU A 516 -4.51 14.99 -0.74
C LEU A 516 -4.15 14.28 0.57
N LEU A 517 -3.10 14.72 1.28
CA LEU A 517 -2.80 14.41 2.71
C LEU A 517 -3.11 12.98 3.16
N ARG A 518 -2.90 11.98 2.29
CA ARG A 518 -3.09 10.59 2.70
C ARG A 518 -1.76 10.04 3.22
N PRO A 519 -1.79 9.21 4.27
CA PRO A 519 -0.76 8.20 4.41
C PRO A 519 -0.79 7.46 3.06
N SER A 520 0.18 7.72 2.19
CA SER A 520 0.18 7.05 0.90
C SER A 520 0.74 5.69 1.22
N SER A 521 -0.04 4.64 0.93
CA SER A 521 0.61 3.38 0.65
C SER A 521 1.57 3.70 -0.49
N THR A 522 2.85 3.67 -0.17
CA THR A 522 3.97 4.00 -1.06
C THR A 522 3.95 3.11 -2.30
N THR A 523 3.22 2.01 -2.17
CA THR A 523 2.81 1.03 -3.16
C THR A 523 1.88 1.59 -4.25
N LEU A 524 1.07 2.63 -4.07
CA LEU A 524 0.24 3.13 -5.19
C LEU A 524 1.06 3.57 -6.42
N LEU A 525 2.35 3.84 -6.26
CA LEU A 525 3.22 4.15 -7.40
C LEU A 525 3.75 2.85 -8.04
N SER A 526 3.36 2.61 -9.30
CA SER A 526 3.90 1.53 -10.12
C SER A 526 5.24 1.91 -10.77
N LEU A 527 5.35 3.16 -11.23
CA LEU A 527 6.55 3.80 -11.75
C LEU A 527 6.50 5.30 -11.40
N PRO A 528 7.43 5.83 -10.58
CA PRO A 528 7.37 7.24 -10.20
C PRO A 528 7.57 8.17 -11.39
N ALA A 529 6.63 9.10 -11.60
CA ALA A 529 6.62 9.99 -12.76
C ALA A 529 7.87 10.87 -12.83
N VAL A 530 8.36 11.32 -11.67
CA VAL A 530 9.60 12.10 -11.55
C VAL A 530 10.83 11.31 -12.04
N ALA A 531 10.88 10.01 -11.77
CA ALA A 531 12.01 9.17 -12.15
C ALA A 531 11.97 8.86 -13.67
N LEU A 532 10.79 8.61 -14.23
CA LEU A 532 10.62 8.47 -15.68
C LEU A 532 11.03 9.74 -16.43
N HIS A 533 10.56 10.91 -15.97
CA HIS A 533 10.91 12.20 -16.57
C HIS A 533 12.42 12.44 -16.57
N GLY A 534 13.09 12.23 -15.42
CA GLY A 534 14.55 12.33 -15.32
C GLY A 534 15.29 11.33 -16.22
N ALA A 535 14.79 10.09 -16.35
CA ALA A 535 15.38 9.08 -17.21
C ALA A 535 15.28 9.46 -18.70
N LEU A 536 14.13 9.98 -19.15
CA LEU A 536 13.95 10.46 -20.52
C LEU A 536 14.88 11.63 -20.84
N LEU A 537 15.03 12.59 -19.92
CA LEU A 537 15.98 13.71 -20.06
C LEU A 537 17.43 13.21 -20.20
N LEU A 538 17.86 12.27 -19.35
CA LEU A 538 19.20 11.68 -19.45
C LEU A 538 19.43 10.93 -20.76
N MET A 539 18.45 10.16 -21.21
CA MET A 539 18.50 9.38 -22.44
C MET A 539 18.60 10.29 -23.67
N MET A 540 17.71 11.29 -23.77
CA MET A 540 17.62 12.18 -24.94
C MET A 540 18.79 13.16 -25.04
N ARG A 541 19.49 13.46 -23.94
CA ARG A 541 20.75 14.22 -23.96
C ARG A 541 21.78 13.65 -24.94
N SER A 542 21.83 12.32 -25.06
CA SER A 542 22.77 11.64 -25.98
C SER A 542 22.56 12.01 -27.44
N SER A 543 21.38 12.54 -27.79
CA SER A 543 21.01 12.93 -29.15
C SER A 543 21.27 14.42 -29.47
N SER A 544 21.40 15.29 -28.46
CA SER A 544 21.49 16.74 -28.68
C SER A 544 22.78 17.41 -28.18
N ASN A 545 23.66 16.72 -27.44
CA ASN A 545 24.88 17.30 -26.85
C ASN A 545 24.64 18.54 -25.96
N ASP A 546 23.40 18.77 -25.53
CA ASP A 546 23.02 19.92 -24.70
C ASP A 546 23.30 19.65 -23.23
N GLY A 547 24.04 20.56 -22.57
CA GLY A 547 24.24 20.55 -21.12
C GLY A 547 22.94 20.74 -20.33
N ASP A 548 21.94 21.36 -20.95
CA ASP A 548 20.65 21.70 -20.35
C ASP A 548 19.85 20.45 -19.95
N GLY A 549 19.86 19.39 -20.79
CA GLY A 549 19.17 18.13 -20.47
C GLY A 549 19.75 17.40 -19.26
N ALA A 550 21.05 17.53 -18.98
CA ALA A 550 21.66 16.98 -17.77
C ALA A 550 21.31 17.79 -16.51
N ALA A 551 21.15 19.11 -16.65
CA ALA A 551 20.72 19.99 -15.57
C ALA A 551 19.26 19.69 -15.20
N ASP A 552 18.37 19.64 -16.18
CA ASP A 552 16.96 19.31 -15.97
C ASP A 552 16.77 17.91 -15.37
N ALA A 553 17.58 16.94 -15.82
CA ALA A 553 17.57 15.60 -15.22
C ALA A 553 18.03 15.64 -13.76
N ALA A 554 19.10 16.38 -13.46
CA ALA A 554 19.58 16.52 -12.09
C ALA A 554 18.53 17.19 -11.18
N ASP A 555 17.79 18.17 -11.70
CA ASP A 555 16.72 18.84 -10.98
C ASP A 555 15.53 17.91 -10.75
N ALA A 556 15.13 17.12 -11.76
CA ALA A 556 14.09 16.11 -11.62
C ALA A 556 14.45 15.06 -10.55
N PHE A 557 15.64 14.45 -10.63
CA PHE A 557 16.06 13.48 -9.62
C PHE A 557 16.31 14.11 -8.25
N GLY A 558 16.73 15.37 -8.19
CA GLY A 558 16.82 16.13 -6.94
C GLY A 558 15.45 16.31 -6.28
N ALA A 559 14.41 16.64 -7.06
CA ALA A 559 13.03 16.75 -6.57
C ALA A 559 12.50 15.41 -6.04
N CYS A 560 12.83 14.29 -6.69
CA CYS A 560 12.49 12.94 -6.20
C CYS A 560 13.07 12.65 -4.81
N LEU A 561 14.29 13.13 -4.54
CA LEU A 561 15.03 12.90 -3.30
C LEU A 561 14.74 13.95 -2.21
N ALA A 562 13.87 14.92 -2.49
CA ALA A 562 13.51 15.93 -1.51
C ALA A 562 12.92 15.28 -0.24
N PRO A 563 13.14 15.85 0.95
CA PRO A 563 12.49 15.37 2.17
C PRO A 563 10.97 15.37 2.07
N SER A 564 10.40 16.16 1.15
CA SER A 564 8.96 16.20 0.86
C SER A 564 8.45 15.07 -0.05
N ALA A 565 9.33 14.17 -0.49
CA ALA A 565 9.08 13.14 -1.50
C ALA A 565 9.55 11.76 -1.02
N LYS A 566 10.64 11.22 -1.60
CA LYS A 566 11.22 9.93 -1.26
C LYS A 566 12.73 10.06 -1.02
N PRO A 567 13.16 10.48 0.19
CA PRO A 567 14.57 10.49 0.52
C PRO A 567 15.17 9.10 0.26
N GLN A 568 16.41 9.07 -0.23
CA GLN A 568 17.13 7.84 -0.54
C GLN A 568 16.47 6.89 -1.56
N MET A 569 15.56 7.37 -2.42
CA MET A 569 15.02 6.54 -3.50
C MET A 569 16.14 6.09 -4.45
N PRO A 570 16.42 4.78 -4.59
CA PRO A 570 17.67 4.32 -5.22
C PRO A 570 17.76 4.62 -6.72
N LEU A 571 16.66 4.50 -7.47
CA LEU A 571 16.65 4.89 -8.88
C LEU A 571 16.91 6.39 -9.07
N CYS A 572 16.40 7.23 -8.17
CA CYS A 572 16.67 8.66 -8.21
C CYS A 572 18.09 9.01 -7.77
N LEU A 573 18.67 8.27 -6.81
CA LEU A 573 20.09 8.40 -6.46
C LEU A 573 21.00 8.06 -7.64
N LEU A 574 20.72 6.95 -8.34
CA LEU A 574 21.46 6.54 -9.53
C LEU A 574 21.32 7.58 -10.65
N GLY A 575 20.09 8.00 -10.95
CA GLY A 575 19.80 9.03 -11.96
C GLY A 575 20.49 10.35 -11.66
N LEU A 576 20.41 10.84 -10.42
CA LEU A 576 21.08 12.06 -9.98
C LEU A 576 22.60 11.94 -10.11
N ALA A 577 23.18 10.81 -9.72
CA ALA A 577 24.62 10.58 -9.82
C ALA A 577 25.09 10.67 -11.28
N ARG A 578 24.36 10.04 -12.21
CA ARG A 578 24.64 10.08 -13.64
C ARG A 578 24.45 11.49 -14.22
N ALA A 579 23.39 12.20 -13.82
CA ALA A 579 23.13 13.57 -14.24
C ALA A 579 24.25 14.53 -13.77
N LYS A 580 24.64 14.48 -12.49
CA LYS A 580 25.74 15.29 -11.95
C LYS A 580 27.08 14.96 -12.58
N LYS A 581 27.34 13.68 -12.88
CA LYS A 581 28.53 13.27 -13.63
C LYS A 581 28.55 13.85 -15.05
N ALA A 582 27.41 13.85 -15.74
CA ALA A 582 27.28 14.45 -17.07
C ALA A 582 27.49 15.98 -17.05
N LEU A 583 27.16 16.64 -15.93
CA LEU A 583 27.45 18.07 -15.69
C LEU A 583 28.90 18.35 -15.27
N GLY A 584 29.75 17.33 -15.11
CA GLY A 584 31.13 17.49 -14.62
C GLY A 584 31.24 17.69 -13.10
N ASP A 585 30.14 17.59 -12.34
CA ASP A 585 30.13 17.70 -10.88
C ASP A 585 30.40 16.33 -10.24
N ALA A 586 31.67 15.94 -10.25
CA ALA A 586 32.12 14.66 -9.68
C ALA A 586 31.84 14.56 -8.17
N PHE A 587 31.89 15.68 -7.43
CA PHE A 587 31.65 15.66 -5.99
C PHE A 587 30.19 15.36 -5.66
N ALA A 588 29.24 16.01 -6.33
CA ALA A 588 27.83 15.70 -6.15
C ALA A 588 27.49 14.29 -6.65
N ALA A 589 28.05 13.87 -7.79
CA ALA A 589 27.88 12.52 -8.31
C ALA A 589 28.35 11.45 -7.30
N ASN A 590 29.54 11.62 -6.72
CA ASN A 590 30.10 10.70 -5.75
C ASN A 590 29.28 10.62 -4.46
N ARG A 591 28.70 11.74 -3.99
CA ARG A 591 27.78 11.71 -2.84
C ARG A 591 26.52 10.89 -3.13
N SER A 592 25.93 11.06 -4.31
CA SER A 592 24.75 10.28 -4.73
C SER A 592 25.09 8.79 -4.87
N TYR A 593 26.25 8.44 -5.43
CA TYR A 593 26.72 7.06 -5.48
C TYR A 593 27.00 6.47 -4.10
N ALA A 594 27.60 7.23 -3.18
CA ALA A 594 27.82 6.77 -1.81
C ALA A 594 26.50 6.48 -1.09
N ALA A 595 25.50 7.36 -1.24
CA ALA A 595 24.16 7.14 -0.71
C ALA A 595 23.47 5.92 -1.34
N LEU A 596 23.66 5.68 -2.64
CA LEU A 596 23.14 4.50 -3.32
C LEU A 596 23.70 3.20 -2.73
N LEU A 597 25.00 3.19 -2.42
CA LEU A 597 25.70 2.03 -1.83
C LEU A 597 25.31 1.76 -0.37
N GLU A 598 24.69 2.72 0.32
CA GLU A 598 24.07 2.44 1.63
C GLU A 598 22.81 1.58 1.47
N VAL A 599 22.14 1.62 0.32
CA VAL A 599 20.92 0.83 0.04
C VAL A 599 21.26 -0.46 -0.72
N TRP A 600 22.03 -0.39 -1.81
CA TRP A 600 22.35 -1.53 -2.68
C TRP A 600 23.64 -2.25 -2.27
N ASP A 601 23.54 -3.53 -1.93
CA ASP A 601 24.67 -4.35 -1.47
C ASP A 601 25.50 -5.00 -2.59
N GLY A 602 24.95 -5.09 -3.81
CA GLY A 602 25.59 -5.68 -4.99
C GLY A 602 25.18 -7.11 -5.31
N SER A 603 24.11 -7.63 -4.70
CA SER A 603 23.61 -8.99 -4.98
C SER A 603 23.00 -9.17 -6.39
N GLN A 604 22.22 -8.22 -6.92
CA GLN A 604 21.59 -8.35 -8.25
C GLN A 604 21.82 -7.12 -9.17
N CYS A 605 21.88 -5.89 -8.64
CA CYS A 605 22.22 -4.68 -9.39
C CYS A 605 23.74 -4.51 -9.66
N VAL A 606 24.43 -5.59 -10.06
CA VAL A 606 25.90 -5.65 -10.10
C VAL A 606 26.51 -4.52 -10.95
N GLY A 607 25.93 -4.21 -12.12
CA GLY A 607 26.45 -3.17 -13.02
C GLY A 607 26.44 -1.77 -12.39
N ALA A 608 25.30 -1.34 -11.86
CA ALA A 608 25.16 -0.02 -11.25
C ALA A 608 25.92 0.08 -9.91
N VAL A 609 26.02 -1.02 -9.14
CA VAL A 609 26.84 -1.06 -7.93
C VAL A 609 28.33 -1.00 -8.25
N ALA A 610 28.78 -1.69 -9.31
CA ALA A 610 30.17 -1.60 -9.79
C ALA A 610 30.50 -0.19 -10.26
N GLU A 611 29.58 0.45 -11.02
CA GLU A 611 29.70 1.86 -11.40
C GLU A 611 29.83 2.75 -10.15
N ALA A 612 28.94 2.62 -9.17
CA ALA A 612 28.98 3.43 -7.96
C ALA A 612 30.30 3.25 -7.18
N ARG A 613 30.75 2.00 -6.98
CA ARG A 613 32.02 1.69 -6.29
C ARG A 613 33.24 2.27 -7.02
N ALA A 614 33.24 2.23 -8.35
CA ALA A 614 34.32 2.80 -9.15
C ALA A 614 34.44 4.33 -9.02
N ASN A 615 33.33 5.04 -8.79
CA ASN A 615 33.33 6.50 -8.64
C ASN A 615 33.63 6.95 -7.19
N VAL A 616 33.21 6.21 -6.17
CA VAL A 616 33.43 6.56 -4.75
C VAL A 616 34.83 6.16 -4.26
N GLY A 617 35.48 5.17 -4.89
CA GLY A 617 36.76 4.60 -4.43
C GLY A 617 36.60 3.65 -3.22
N PRO A 618 37.68 3.00 -2.74
CA PRO A 618 37.60 2.16 -1.55
C PRO A 618 37.20 3.02 -0.35
N SER A 619 36.07 2.69 0.29
CA SER A 619 35.61 3.41 1.48
C SER A 619 36.73 3.45 2.52
N PRO A 620 37.10 4.63 3.07
CA PRO A 620 37.87 4.65 4.29
C PRO A 620 37.02 3.96 5.36
N GLY A 621 37.51 2.86 5.91
CA GLY A 621 36.79 2.04 6.87
C GLY A 621 36.16 2.91 7.96
N ARG A 622 34.82 2.93 8.03
CA ARG A 622 34.12 3.60 9.12
C ARG A 622 34.26 2.77 10.40
N ALA A 623 35.20 3.18 11.24
CA ALA A 623 35.12 2.96 12.67
C ALA A 623 33.92 3.76 13.24
N GLY A 624 33.06 3.11 14.02
CA GLY A 624 32.15 3.77 14.95
C GLY A 624 30.69 3.96 14.51
N SER A 625 29.81 3.18 15.14
CA SER A 625 28.33 3.30 15.21
C SER A 625 27.47 2.81 14.04
N ARG A 626 27.68 1.56 13.60
CA ARG A 626 26.55 0.77 13.08
C ARG A 626 25.75 0.24 14.28
N ARG A 627 24.64 0.88 14.63
CA ARG A 627 23.54 0.14 15.27
C ARG A 627 22.71 -0.46 14.14
N SER A 628 23.21 -1.55 13.55
CA SER A 628 22.33 -2.46 12.83
C SER A 628 21.44 -3.10 13.89
N PHE A 629 20.16 -2.74 13.91
CA PHE A 629 19.19 -3.49 14.66
C PHE A 629 18.91 -4.77 13.87
N THR A 630 19.65 -5.82 14.20
CA THR A 630 19.10 -7.17 14.05
C THR A 630 17.91 -7.24 14.98
N VAL A 631 16.70 -7.34 14.43
CA VAL A 631 15.58 -7.93 15.15
C VAL A 631 16.07 -9.33 15.55
N PRO A 632 16.21 -9.65 16.85
CA PRO A 632 16.51 -11.01 17.23
C PRO A 632 15.26 -11.84 16.91
N CYS A 633 15.20 -12.40 15.71
CA CYS A 633 14.30 -13.50 15.40
C CYS A 633 14.83 -14.74 16.12
N ASP A 634 14.74 -14.77 17.44
CA ASP A 634 14.80 -16.03 18.19
C ASP A 634 13.37 -16.53 18.34
N PHE A 635 12.85 -17.12 17.27
CA PHE A 635 11.66 -17.98 17.30
C PHE A 635 12.06 -19.36 17.84
N SER A 636 12.61 -19.40 19.04
CA SER A 636 12.55 -20.60 19.87
C SER A 636 11.23 -20.54 20.62
N MET A 637 10.17 -21.06 19.99
CA MET A 637 9.03 -21.55 20.77
C MET A 637 9.60 -22.53 21.79
N GLY A 638 9.47 -22.21 23.08
CA GLY A 638 9.67 -23.15 24.17
C GLY A 638 8.61 -24.25 24.10
N LEU A 639 8.73 -25.13 23.11
CA LEU A 639 8.19 -26.47 23.17
C LEU A 639 9.18 -27.27 24.00
N GLN A 640 8.89 -27.40 25.30
CA GLN A 640 9.54 -28.41 26.11
C GLN A 640 9.25 -29.76 25.46
N SER A 641 10.30 -30.39 24.96
CA SER A 641 10.30 -31.74 24.42
C SER A 641 10.16 -32.73 25.58
N SER A 642 8.93 -32.98 26.02
CA SER A 642 8.61 -34.16 26.82
C SER A 642 7.15 -34.48 26.64
N ASP A 643 6.88 -35.32 25.63
CA ASP A 643 5.88 -36.41 25.62
C ASP A 643 5.43 -36.70 24.19
N VAL A 644 6.38 -37.18 23.38
CA VAL A 644 6.06 -38.02 22.22
C VAL A 644 5.94 -39.44 22.77
N THR A 645 4.71 -39.85 23.10
CA THR A 645 4.40 -41.26 23.27
C THR A 645 3.64 -41.73 22.05
N HIS A 646 4.28 -42.63 21.31
CA HIS A 646 3.72 -43.46 20.26
C HIS A 646 2.29 -43.92 20.53
N ILE A 647 1.39 -43.78 19.55
CA ILE A 647 0.49 -44.88 19.15
C ILE A 647 0.33 -44.84 17.63
N THR A 648 0.62 -45.99 17.02
CA THR A 648 0.45 -46.44 15.64
C THR A 648 -0.94 -46.24 15.05
#